data_AF-A0A668VEB9-F1
#
_entry.id   AF-A0A668VEB9-F1
#
_cell.length_a   1.000
_cell.length_b   1.000
_cell.length_c   1.000
_cell.angle_alpha   90.00
_cell.angle_beta   90.00
_cell.angle_gamma   90.00
#
_symmetry.space_group_name_H-M   'P 1'
#
loop_
_entity.id
_entity.type
_entity.pdbx_description
1 polymer ?
#
loop_
_entity_poly.entity_id
_entity_poly.type
_entity_poly.pdbx_seq_one_letter_code
_entity_poly.pdbx_strand_id
1 'polypeptide(L)'
;MQFLGRLLDTVSSVSTLFTNPYRVRDVPLSDYGGGGKVKLKEEGRIVLYKHTQSQSWDCLLTCPETPNVALRLFQVVSEEDAMNWFPQYALKLRPFYETLLLKCESTQPIVDCIRAHPDWSSAHIAVETGLRECLKHNYVQSQINARDASGQTPLHLACERADATCVKELLEESQARTDIKDRNGETPIHYAAKQDSTVIIQVLCSRLCSGVNELNKNGETPLHVACRTGRVEAVKALLGGGAKCDIIGGTGYPIHSAMKYSEKGCVEEILKADPNQLQAEDSLYGGTPLHWAKTAEMCRMLLECGCEVNYLSKTGESALHILTKKGRFEAAMVLLTHGANANLRGQDGNTALHLAMKMDHIELIKALIVFGADVEIHNDLGETPGLIAARTSKGPNRKILLDLLCSVGVQRCLPPSPGSPPPPPVSKKVKPQGIGFEDIMYVGAAVGAMSRGISEIDGPQMETRTMDRLLCLDGGGIKGLVLIQMLIALEKEAGRPTRELFDWVAGTSTGGILALAIIHGKSMEYLRCLYFRMKEQVFKGSRPYESAPLEDFLKTEFGENTKMTDIKFPRVMVTSVLADRHPGELHIFRNYDPPSVSREAPYTTTATFKPLTIPQGWEDEDVLIVRYTEEPPRKIRKVTDEEQLVWRAARSSGAAPTYFRPMGRFLDGGLLANNPTLDAMTEVHQYNKALKAEGREKDTKKLGIVVSLGTGKPPQVVVSSVDVFRPSNPLELAKTFVGAKELGKMLVDCCTDSDGCAVDRARAWCEMIDTIYHRLSPQLSQEVMLDEVSDAALVDMLWETQMYLYEKREVLQSLAELLLNN
;
A
#
# COMPACT_ATOMS: atom_id res chain seq x y z
N MET A 1 43.55 -69.00 -7.33
CA MET A 1 44.52 -68.11 -6.63
C MET A 1 44.90 -66.84 -7.40
N GLN A 2 44.78 -66.76 -8.73
CA GLN A 2 45.08 -65.52 -9.48
C GLN A 2 43.93 -64.49 -9.53
N PHE A 3 42.69 -64.90 -9.23
CA PHE A 3 41.54 -63.99 -9.21
C PHE A 3 41.48 -63.14 -7.92
N LEU A 4 41.87 -63.73 -6.77
CA LEU A 4 41.99 -63.01 -5.49
C LEU A 4 43.16 -62.01 -5.47
N GLY A 5 44.28 -62.32 -6.14
CA GLY A 5 45.40 -61.40 -6.26
C GLY A 5 45.06 -60.15 -7.07
N ARG A 6 44.33 -60.29 -8.19
CA ARG A 6 43.85 -59.14 -8.98
C ARG A 6 42.76 -58.33 -8.27
N LEU A 7 41.93 -58.97 -7.45
CA LEU A 7 40.91 -58.27 -6.65
C LEU A 7 41.54 -57.49 -5.49
N LEU A 8 42.58 -58.02 -4.84
CA LEU A 8 43.32 -57.31 -3.80
C LEU A 8 44.17 -56.15 -4.38
N ASP A 9 44.77 -56.32 -5.56
CA ASP A 9 45.48 -55.23 -6.25
C ASP A 9 44.53 -54.16 -6.79
N THR A 10 43.33 -54.52 -7.28
CA THR A 10 42.30 -53.55 -7.66
C THR A 10 41.64 -52.88 -6.46
N VAL A 11 41.46 -53.55 -5.32
CA VAL A 11 40.94 -52.90 -4.10
C VAL A 11 41.99 -52.01 -3.43
N SER A 12 43.28 -52.36 -3.50
CA SER A 12 44.43 -51.52 -3.12
C SER A 12 44.56 -50.26 -3.99
N SER A 13 44.42 -50.41 -5.32
CA SER A 13 44.48 -49.29 -6.26
C SER A 13 43.18 -48.45 -6.32
N VAL A 14 42.03 -49.03 -5.99
CA VAL A 14 40.75 -48.30 -5.85
C VAL A 14 40.67 -47.56 -4.51
N SER A 15 41.26 -48.08 -3.43
CA SER A 15 41.36 -47.34 -2.15
C SER A 15 42.33 -46.15 -2.22
N THR A 16 43.33 -46.18 -3.10
CA THR A 16 44.20 -45.02 -3.40
C THR A 16 43.57 -44.03 -4.38
N LEU A 17 42.70 -44.47 -5.30
CA LEU A 17 41.93 -43.58 -6.19
C LEU A 17 40.89 -42.72 -5.46
N PHE A 18 40.41 -43.16 -4.28
CA PHE A 18 39.39 -42.46 -3.48
C PHE A 18 39.95 -41.74 -2.24
N THR A 19 41.27 -41.68 -2.05
CA THR A 19 41.86 -40.98 -0.91
C THR A 19 42.41 -39.63 -1.31
N ASN A 20 41.78 -38.56 -0.83
CA ASN A 20 42.25 -37.18 -1.02
C ASN A 20 43.74 -37.09 -0.62
N PRO A 21 44.65 -36.77 -1.56
CA PRO A 21 46.10 -36.73 -1.31
C PRO A 21 46.51 -35.65 -0.29
N TYR A 22 45.61 -34.73 0.05
CA TYR A 22 45.82 -33.64 1.00
C TYR A 22 45.05 -33.84 2.31
N ARG A 23 44.57 -35.06 2.57
CA ARG A 23 43.92 -35.39 3.83
C ARG A 23 44.96 -35.56 4.94
N VAL A 24 44.80 -34.79 6.00
CA VAL A 24 45.62 -34.85 7.21
C VAL A 24 45.36 -36.17 7.94
N ARG A 25 46.44 -36.90 8.29
CA ARG A 25 46.35 -38.17 9.02
C ARG A 25 47.44 -38.30 10.07
N ASP A 26 47.09 -38.93 11.18
CA ASP A 26 48.05 -39.39 12.17
C ASP A 26 48.85 -40.56 11.61
N VAL A 27 50.18 -40.45 11.64
CA VAL A 27 51.09 -41.48 11.14
C VAL A 27 52.20 -41.73 12.16
N PRO A 28 52.56 -42.99 12.43
CA PRO A 28 53.61 -43.29 13.39
C PRO A 28 54.98 -42.90 12.81
N LEU A 29 55.79 -42.21 13.60
CA LEU A 29 57.12 -41.73 13.18
C LEU A 29 58.09 -42.88 12.88
N SER A 30 57.85 -44.07 13.44
CA SER A 30 58.58 -45.31 13.13
C SER A 30 58.56 -45.66 11.64
N ASP A 31 57.47 -45.33 10.93
CA ASP A 31 57.30 -45.63 9.50
C ASP A 31 58.22 -44.78 8.59
N TYR A 32 58.90 -43.80 9.17
CA TYR A 32 59.79 -42.87 8.48
C TYR A 32 61.26 -43.02 8.92
N GLY A 33 61.55 -43.95 9.84
CA GLY A 33 62.89 -44.17 10.39
C GLY A 33 63.77 -45.21 9.67
N GLY A 34 63.24 -46.02 8.75
CA GLY A 34 64.04 -47.14 8.18
C GLY A 34 63.52 -47.91 6.96
N GLY A 35 62.57 -47.37 6.18
CA GLY A 35 61.87 -48.12 5.11
C GLY A 35 61.74 -47.40 3.77
N GLY A 36 62.85 -47.05 3.10
CA GLY A 36 62.81 -46.49 1.73
C GLY A 36 62.23 -45.07 1.62
N LYS A 37 62.05 -44.35 2.73
CA LYS A 37 61.66 -42.93 2.74
C LYS A 37 62.87 -42.08 3.13
N VAL A 38 63.28 -41.17 2.23
CA VAL A 38 64.46 -40.31 2.42
C VAL A 38 63.99 -38.91 2.79
N LYS A 39 64.52 -38.35 3.89
CA LYS A 39 64.28 -36.97 4.29
C LYS A 39 64.95 -36.02 3.28
N LEU A 40 64.16 -35.15 2.66
CA LEU A 40 64.63 -34.20 1.64
C LEU A 40 64.90 -32.80 2.22
N LYS A 41 63.95 -32.28 3.00
CA LYS A 41 64.00 -30.93 3.59
C LYS A 41 63.32 -30.91 4.96
N GLU A 42 63.76 -30.02 5.82
CA GLU A 42 63.16 -29.76 7.14
C GLU A 42 63.18 -28.26 7.41
N GLU A 43 62.02 -27.71 7.72
CA GLU A 43 61.83 -26.32 8.08
C GLU A 43 60.96 -26.24 9.33
N GLY A 44 61.56 -25.86 10.46
CA GLY A 44 60.89 -25.89 11.76
C GLY A 44 60.44 -27.30 12.15
N ARG A 45 59.14 -27.48 12.42
CA ARG A 45 58.53 -28.78 12.75
C ARG A 45 58.01 -29.55 11.53
N ILE A 46 58.21 -29.03 10.31
CA ILE A 46 57.68 -29.63 9.08
C ILE A 46 58.81 -30.27 8.28
N VAL A 47 58.62 -31.53 7.89
CA VAL A 47 59.63 -32.36 7.22
C VAL A 47 59.06 -32.97 5.94
N LEU A 48 59.78 -32.83 4.83
CA LEU A 48 59.45 -33.45 3.55
C LEU A 48 60.23 -34.74 3.36
N TYR A 49 59.53 -35.83 3.09
CA TYR A 49 60.12 -37.14 2.78
C TYR A 49 59.79 -37.55 1.34
N LYS A 50 60.74 -38.18 0.66
CA LYS A 50 60.53 -38.87 -0.63
C LYS A 50 60.53 -40.38 -0.43
N HIS A 51 59.45 -41.03 -0.80
CA HIS A 51 59.34 -42.47 -0.80
C HIS A 51 59.92 -43.06 -2.09
N THR A 52 61.06 -43.74 -2.01
CA THR A 52 61.77 -44.24 -3.19
C THR A 52 61.03 -45.39 -3.89
N GLN A 53 60.32 -46.22 -3.14
CA GLN A 53 59.57 -47.37 -3.70
C GLN A 53 58.24 -46.97 -4.36
N SER A 54 57.49 -46.00 -3.82
CA SER A 54 56.18 -45.58 -4.35
C SER A 54 56.22 -44.29 -5.16
N GLN A 55 57.39 -43.65 -5.30
CA GLN A 55 57.58 -42.34 -5.95
C GLN A 55 56.55 -41.30 -5.47
N SER A 56 56.35 -41.23 -4.15
CA SER A 56 55.47 -40.24 -3.52
C SER A 56 56.23 -39.37 -2.52
N TRP A 57 55.73 -38.16 -2.29
CA TRP A 57 56.27 -37.17 -1.38
C TRP A 57 55.30 -36.97 -0.22
N ASP A 58 55.77 -37.22 0.99
CA ASP A 58 55.02 -37.08 2.23
C ASP A 58 55.52 -35.83 2.98
N CYS A 59 54.60 -34.93 3.33
CA CYS A 59 54.90 -33.79 4.20
C CYS A 59 54.37 -34.07 5.61
N LEU A 60 55.25 -34.08 6.61
CA LEU A 60 54.93 -34.38 8.00
C LEU A 60 55.11 -33.17 8.89
N LEU A 61 54.19 -32.95 9.82
CA LEU A 61 54.34 -32.04 10.95
C LEU A 61 54.61 -32.87 12.21
N THR A 62 55.72 -32.60 12.88
CA THR A 62 56.09 -33.26 14.14
C THR A 62 55.53 -32.49 15.33
N CYS A 63 54.80 -33.18 16.21
CA CYS A 63 54.24 -32.60 17.43
C CYS A 63 55.05 -33.09 18.63
N PRO A 64 55.80 -32.22 19.35
CA PRO A 64 56.62 -32.60 20.50
C PRO A 64 55.85 -33.31 21.62
N GLU A 65 54.55 -33.05 21.73
CA GLU A 65 53.67 -33.57 22.77
C GLU A 65 53.27 -35.03 22.50
N THR A 66 53.39 -35.50 21.24
CA THR A 66 53.17 -36.89 20.83
C THR A 66 54.38 -37.41 20.03
N PRO A 67 55.51 -37.71 20.68
CA PRO A 67 56.79 -37.97 20.00
C PRO A 67 56.80 -39.21 19.09
N ASN A 68 55.78 -40.08 19.19
CA ASN A 68 55.64 -41.28 18.38
C ASN A 68 54.71 -41.12 17.16
N VAL A 69 53.98 -40.01 17.06
CA VAL A 69 52.96 -39.76 16.02
C VAL A 69 53.19 -38.38 15.39
N ALA A 70 53.24 -38.33 14.07
CA ALA A 70 53.29 -37.10 13.29
C ALA A 70 52.01 -36.93 12.47
N LEU A 71 51.69 -35.68 12.12
CA LEU A 71 50.58 -35.35 11.24
C LEU A 71 51.08 -35.32 9.80
N ARG A 72 50.63 -36.26 8.96
CA ARG A 72 50.87 -36.21 7.52
C ARG A 72 49.95 -35.17 6.92
N LEU A 73 50.48 -34.06 6.43
CA LEU A 73 49.74 -32.94 5.83
C LEU A 73 49.35 -33.23 4.38
N PHE A 74 50.20 -33.92 3.62
CA PHE A 74 49.89 -34.41 2.28
C PHE A 74 50.74 -35.62 1.89
N GLN A 75 50.24 -36.37 0.91
CA GLN A 75 50.94 -37.41 0.17
C GLN A 75 50.65 -37.22 -1.33
N VAL A 76 51.62 -36.68 -2.07
CA VAL A 76 51.48 -36.37 -3.50
C VAL A 76 52.45 -37.19 -4.35
N VAL A 77 52.10 -37.43 -5.61
CA VAL A 77 52.92 -38.19 -6.58
C VAL A 77 53.71 -37.25 -7.51
N SER A 78 53.46 -35.94 -7.44
CA SER A 78 54.17 -34.92 -8.22
C SER A 78 55.24 -34.24 -7.39
N GLU A 79 56.49 -34.25 -7.87
CA GLU A 79 57.61 -33.52 -7.25
C GLU A 79 57.37 -32.00 -7.27
N GLU A 80 56.77 -31.49 -8.34
CA GLU A 80 56.47 -30.07 -8.52
C GLU A 80 55.46 -29.59 -7.47
N ASP A 81 54.39 -30.35 -7.25
CA ASP A 81 53.39 -30.03 -6.22
C ASP A 81 54.00 -30.08 -4.82
N ALA A 82 54.81 -31.12 -4.54
CA ALA A 82 55.48 -31.26 -3.24
C ALA A 82 56.40 -30.08 -2.94
N MET A 83 57.19 -29.65 -3.93
CA MET A 83 58.13 -28.55 -3.80
C MET A 83 57.43 -27.18 -3.77
N ASN A 84 56.25 -27.05 -4.39
CA ASN A 84 55.44 -25.83 -4.34
C ASN A 84 54.73 -25.64 -3.00
N TRP A 85 54.12 -26.71 -2.45
CA TRP A 85 53.33 -26.62 -1.21
C TRP A 85 54.16 -26.68 0.07
N PHE A 86 55.29 -27.41 0.08
CA PHE A 86 56.12 -27.55 1.28
C PHE A 86 56.56 -26.21 1.89
N PRO A 87 57.13 -25.24 1.15
CA PRO A 87 57.53 -23.96 1.71
C PRO A 87 56.34 -23.14 2.24
N GLN A 88 55.18 -23.22 1.56
CA GLN A 88 53.97 -22.52 1.99
C GLN A 88 53.44 -23.08 3.32
N TYR A 89 53.45 -24.40 3.48
CA TYR A 89 53.03 -25.04 4.73
C TYR A 89 54.03 -24.76 5.85
N ALA A 90 55.33 -24.87 5.58
CA ALA A 90 56.39 -24.56 6.54
C ALA A 90 56.26 -23.13 7.11
N LEU A 91 56.03 -22.15 6.23
CA LEU A 91 55.91 -20.75 6.63
C LEU A 91 54.57 -20.44 7.31
N LYS A 92 53.45 -20.89 6.73
CA LYS A 92 52.11 -20.47 7.17
C LYS A 92 51.59 -21.25 8.37
N LEU A 93 51.99 -22.51 8.57
CA LEU A 93 51.54 -23.34 9.71
C LEU A 93 52.27 -23.03 11.02
N ARG A 94 53.45 -22.40 10.94
CA ARG A 94 54.27 -22.04 12.10
C ARG A 94 53.53 -21.39 13.27
N PRO A 95 52.80 -20.28 13.09
CA PRO A 95 52.09 -19.64 14.20
C PRO A 95 51.01 -20.52 14.84
N PHE A 96 50.48 -21.52 14.12
CA PHE A 96 49.41 -22.38 14.60
C PHE A 96 49.93 -23.48 15.52
N TYR A 97 51.00 -24.19 15.14
CA TYR A 97 51.57 -25.25 15.99
C TYR A 97 52.44 -24.72 17.13
N GLU A 98 52.92 -23.47 17.06
CA GLU A 98 53.63 -22.82 18.16
C GLU A 98 52.66 -22.33 19.25
N THR A 99 51.41 -22.05 18.90
CA THR A 99 50.40 -21.52 19.82
C THR A 99 49.43 -22.60 20.31
N LEU A 100 49.07 -23.56 19.46
CA LEU A 100 48.03 -24.56 19.73
C LEU A 100 48.55 -25.99 19.56
N LEU A 101 47.96 -26.91 20.31
CA LEU A 101 48.13 -28.34 20.09
C LEU A 101 47.32 -28.78 18.87
N LEU A 102 47.98 -28.91 17.72
CA LEU A 102 47.35 -29.31 16.48
C LEU A 102 47.02 -30.81 16.45
N LYS A 103 45.75 -31.13 16.14
CA LYS A 103 45.26 -32.48 15.86
C LYS A 103 44.81 -32.59 14.40
N CYS A 104 44.55 -33.80 13.91
CA CYS A 104 44.03 -34.01 12.55
C CYS A 104 42.81 -33.12 12.23
N GLU A 105 41.83 -33.08 13.15
CA GLU A 105 40.58 -32.33 12.97
C GLU A 105 40.77 -30.81 12.90
N SER A 106 41.70 -30.26 13.69
CA SER A 106 41.98 -28.81 13.69
C SER A 106 42.94 -28.39 12.59
N THR A 107 43.78 -29.31 12.11
CA THR A 107 44.80 -29.03 11.08
C THR A 107 44.23 -29.12 9.67
N GLN A 108 43.25 -30.00 9.44
CA GLN A 108 42.62 -30.16 8.13
C GLN A 108 42.04 -28.84 7.59
N PRO A 109 41.22 -28.07 8.34
CA PRO A 109 40.69 -26.79 7.86
C PRO A 109 41.78 -25.76 7.52
N ILE A 110 42.88 -25.73 8.28
CA ILE A 110 44.00 -24.81 8.05
C ILE A 110 44.71 -25.16 6.75
N VAL A 111 45.00 -26.45 6.55
CA VAL A 111 45.64 -26.97 5.33
C VAL A 111 44.75 -26.75 4.11
N ASP A 112 43.46 -27.01 4.22
CA ASP A 112 42.49 -26.77 3.15
C ASP A 112 42.40 -25.29 2.79
N CYS A 113 42.43 -24.40 3.80
CA CYS A 113 42.43 -22.95 3.61
C CYS A 113 43.71 -22.46 2.89
N ILE A 114 44.90 -22.95 3.28
CA ILE A 114 46.16 -22.60 2.59
C ILE A 114 46.11 -23.01 1.12
N ARG A 115 45.48 -24.15 0.82
CA ARG A 115 45.34 -24.65 -0.56
C ARG A 115 44.34 -23.85 -1.38
N ALA A 116 43.20 -23.51 -0.78
CA ALA A 116 42.15 -22.74 -1.44
C ALA A 116 42.62 -21.29 -1.73
N HIS A 117 43.42 -20.72 -0.84
CA HIS A 117 43.90 -19.34 -0.93
C HIS A 117 45.43 -19.24 -0.69
N PRO A 118 46.26 -19.54 -1.71
CA PRO A 118 47.72 -19.54 -1.59
C PRO A 118 48.32 -18.15 -1.30
N ASP A 119 47.59 -17.08 -1.55
CA ASP A 119 47.95 -15.68 -1.33
C ASP A 119 47.63 -15.18 0.07
N TRP A 120 46.79 -15.90 0.84
CA TRP A 120 46.39 -15.48 2.17
C TRP A 120 47.54 -15.54 3.18
N SER A 121 47.62 -14.52 4.03
CA SER A 121 48.57 -14.48 5.15
C SER A 121 48.11 -15.41 6.29
N SER A 122 49.01 -15.72 7.24
CA SER A 122 48.63 -16.52 8.42
C SER A 122 47.55 -15.83 9.26
N ALA A 123 47.43 -14.50 9.18
CA ALA A 123 46.35 -13.75 9.83
C ALA A 123 44.99 -13.97 9.17
N HIS A 124 44.91 -14.01 7.83
CA HIS A 124 43.67 -14.34 7.12
C HIS A 124 43.20 -15.76 7.46
N ILE A 125 44.14 -16.71 7.48
CA ILE A 125 43.85 -18.12 7.82
C ILE A 125 43.37 -18.25 9.28
N ALA A 126 43.99 -17.53 10.21
CA ALA A 126 43.57 -17.53 11.62
C ALA A 126 42.14 -17.00 11.79
N VAL A 127 41.76 -15.95 11.05
CA VAL A 127 40.39 -15.42 11.05
C VAL A 127 39.41 -16.39 10.40
N GLU A 128 39.73 -16.96 9.23
CA GLU A 128 38.84 -17.88 8.50
C GLU A 128 38.56 -19.16 9.31
N THR A 129 39.59 -19.70 9.96
CA THR A 129 39.49 -20.93 10.77
C THR A 129 38.97 -20.69 12.19
N GLY A 130 38.76 -19.43 12.60
CA GLY A 130 38.28 -19.06 13.93
C GLY A 130 39.31 -19.29 15.05
N LEU A 131 40.59 -19.42 14.72
CA LEU A 131 41.69 -19.69 15.66
C LEU A 131 42.21 -18.37 16.27
N ARG A 132 41.35 -17.78 17.10
CA ARG A 132 41.54 -16.48 17.75
C ARG A 132 42.81 -16.38 18.60
N GLU A 133 43.18 -17.44 19.33
CA GLU A 133 44.40 -17.46 20.15
C GLU A 133 45.67 -17.24 19.30
N CYS A 134 45.68 -17.69 18.04
CA CYS A 134 46.80 -17.50 17.13
C CYS A 134 46.97 -16.05 16.68
N LEU A 135 45.95 -15.19 16.83
CA LEU A 135 46.07 -13.76 16.51
C LEU A 135 47.12 -13.09 17.38
N LYS A 136 47.31 -13.53 18.64
CA LYS A 136 48.31 -12.97 19.58
C LYS A 136 49.76 -13.31 19.21
N HIS A 137 49.98 -14.24 18.29
CA HIS A 137 51.32 -14.64 17.90
C HIS A 137 52.05 -13.51 17.15
N ASN A 138 53.30 -13.22 17.51
CA ASN A 138 54.09 -12.10 16.94
C ASN A 138 54.14 -12.11 15.41
N TYR A 139 54.27 -13.30 14.80
CA TYR A 139 54.28 -13.43 13.34
C TYR A 139 52.92 -13.07 12.72
N VAL A 140 51.81 -13.44 13.36
CA VAL A 140 50.45 -13.12 12.88
C VAL A 140 50.16 -11.63 13.05
N GLN A 141 50.57 -11.04 14.18
CA GLN A 141 50.50 -9.59 14.42
C GLN A 141 51.23 -8.77 13.35
N SER A 142 52.40 -9.22 12.91
CA SER A 142 53.12 -8.56 11.80
C SER A 142 52.37 -8.55 10.47
N GLN A 143 51.38 -9.44 10.31
CA GLN A 143 50.58 -9.63 9.10
C GLN A 143 49.11 -9.21 9.28
N ILE A 144 48.76 -8.55 10.38
CA ILE A 144 47.37 -8.19 10.71
C ILE A 144 46.72 -7.23 9.69
N ASN A 145 47.57 -6.47 8.98
CA ASN A 145 47.19 -5.53 7.92
C ASN A 145 47.64 -6.00 6.53
N ALA A 146 48.06 -7.26 6.39
CA ALA A 146 48.43 -7.84 5.11
C ALA A 146 47.22 -7.82 4.17
N ARG A 147 47.49 -7.71 2.86
CA ARG A 147 46.46 -7.74 1.82
C ARG A 147 46.56 -9.01 1.01
N ASP A 148 45.43 -9.65 0.77
CA ASP A 148 45.34 -10.80 -0.13
C ASP A 148 45.35 -10.37 -1.62
N ALA A 149 45.12 -11.31 -2.53
CA ALA A 149 45.03 -11.05 -3.95
C ALA A 149 43.85 -10.14 -4.31
N SER A 150 42.78 -10.07 -3.52
CA SER A 150 41.66 -9.15 -3.72
C SER A 150 41.86 -7.78 -3.05
N GLY A 151 42.94 -7.62 -2.27
CA GLY A 151 43.22 -6.43 -1.49
C GLY A 151 42.55 -6.41 -0.11
N GLN A 152 41.82 -7.46 0.26
CA GLN A 152 41.18 -7.63 1.56
C GLN A 152 42.23 -7.83 2.66
N THR A 153 41.90 -7.39 3.87
CA THR A 153 42.68 -7.63 5.09
C THR A 153 41.98 -8.66 5.97
N PRO A 154 42.64 -9.23 7.00
CA PRO A 154 41.99 -10.13 7.96
C PRO A 154 40.76 -9.49 8.62
N LEU A 155 40.77 -8.17 8.82
CA LEU A 155 39.61 -7.43 9.36
C LEU A 155 38.42 -7.38 8.37
N HIS A 156 38.67 -7.32 7.05
CA HIS A 156 37.60 -7.44 6.04
C HIS A 156 36.93 -8.81 6.13
N LEU A 157 37.72 -9.89 6.19
CA LEU A 157 37.19 -11.25 6.35
C LEU A 157 36.42 -11.43 7.66
N ALA A 158 36.92 -10.88 8.77
CA ALA A 158 36.21 -10.95 10.05
C ALA A 158 34.83 -10.25 9.99
N CYS A 159 34.74 -9.11 9.30
CA CYS A 159 33.49 -8.40 9.07
C CYS A 159 32.57 -9.17 8.11
N GLU A 160 33.12 -9.79 7.07
CA GLU A 160 32.37 -10.61 6.10
C GLU A 160 31.70 -11.81 6.76
N ARG A 161 32.40 -12.46 7.70
CA ARG A 161 31.90 -13.61 8.47
C ARG A 161 30.94 -13.25 9.60
N ALA A 162 30.72 -11.96 9.84
CA ALA A 162 29.94 -11.45 10.97
C ALA A 162 30.42 -11.94 12.35
N ASP A 163 31.71 -12.22 12.53
CA ASP A 163 32.28 -12.63 13.83
C ASP A 163 32.64 -11.41 14.68
N ALA A 164 31.69 -10.97 15.50
CA ALA A 164 31.85 -9.81 16.36
C ALA A 164 32.96 -9.97 17.42
N THR A 165 33.26 -11.21 17.85
CA THR A 165 34.32 -11.44 18.85
C THR A 165 35.69 -11.28 18.22
N CYS A 166 35.89 -11.88 17.04
CA CYS A 166 37.12 -11.74 16.27
C CYS A 166 37.35 -10.27 15.87
N VAL A 167 36.31 -9.55 15.44
CA VAL A 167 36.43 -8.11 15.13
C VAL A 167 36.86 -7.30 16.36
N LYS A 168 36.31 -7.57 17.55
CA LYS A 168 36.74 -6.90 18.79
C LYS A 168 38.20 -7.20 19.12
N GLU A 169 38.62 -8.46 19.09
CA GLU A 169 40.00 -8.86 19.37
C GLU A 169 40.99 -8.23 18.36
N LEU A 170 40.64 -8.19 17.08
CA LEU A 170 41.45 -7.56 16.03
C LEU A 170 41.62 -6.05 16.26
N LEU A 171 40.60 -5.36 16.76
CA LEU A 171 40.60 -3.91 16.98
C LEU A 171 41.18 -3.49 18.34
N GLU A 172 40.83 -4.21 19.41
CA GLU A 172 41.22 -3.87 20.77
C GLU A 172 42.60 -4.40 21.12
N GLU A 173 42.91 -5.66 20.78
CA GLU A 173 44.17 -6.31 21.14
C GLU A 173 45.23 -6.19 20.04
N SER A 174 44.83 -6.35 18.76
CA SER A 174 45.77 -6.43 17.62
C SER A 174 45.98 -5.10 16.87
N GLN A 175 45.24 -4.04 17.26
CA GLN A 175 45.30 -2.70 16.64
C GLN A 175 45.20 -2.72 15.10
N ALA A 176 44.33 -3.57 14.55
CA ALA A 176 44.10 -3.66 13.12
C ALA A 176 43.59 -2.33 12.52
N ARG A 177 44.07 -1.98 11.33
CA ARG A 177 43.71 -0.74 10.66
C ARG A 177 42.35 -0.84 9.97
N THR A 178 41.50 0.17 10.18
CA THR A 178 40.13 0.25 9.63
C THR A 178 40.05 1.06 8.33
N ASP A 179 41.13 1.71 7.91
CA ASP A 179 41.18 2.64 6.76
C ASP A 179 41.66 1.99 5.46
N ILE A 180 42.11 0.73 5.52
CA ILE A 180 42.62 -0.01 4.37
C ILE A 180 41.45 -0.36 3.44
N LYS A 181 41.61 -0.05 2.15
CA LYS A 181 40.65 -0.36 1.09
C LYS A 181 41.09 -1.58 0.28
N ASP A 182 40.13 -2.42 -0.10
CA ASP A 182 40.32 -3.53 -1.03
C ASP A 182 40.45 -3.04 -2.49
N ARG A 183 40.51 -3.97 -3.46
CA ARG A 183 40.53 -3.61 -4.89
C ARG A 183 39.24 -2.96 -5.39
N ASN A 184 38.11 -3.10 -4.71
CA ASN A 184 36.86 -2.41 -5.04
C ASN A 184 36.73 -1.06 -4.32
N GLY A 185 37.72 -0.66 -3.52
CA GLY A 185 37.66 0.55 -2.71
C GLY A 185 36.81 0.42 -1.44
N GLU A 186 36.37 -0.79 -1.10
CA GLU A 186 35.60 -1.11 0.10
C GLU A 186 36.52 -1.14 1.32
N THR A 187 36.04 -0.53 2.41
CA THR A 187 36.66 -0.60 3.75
C THR A 187 36.01 -1.73 4.57
N PRO A 188 36.56 -2.13 5.73
CA PRO A 188 35.95 -3.16 6.56
C PRO A 188 34.51 -2.85 6.96
N ILE A 189 34.17 -1.57 7.15
CA ILE A 189 32.80 -1.15 7.46
C ILE A 189 31.83 -1.31 6.27
N HIS A 190 32.30 -1.28 5.02
CA HIS A 190 31.46 -1.66 3.87
C HIS A 190 31.08 -3.14 3.92
N TYR A 191 32.00 -4.01 4.35
CA TYR A 191 31.70 -5.43 4.55
C TYR A 191 30.75 -5.65 5.72
N ALA A 192 30.97 -4.94 6.83
CA ALA A 192 30.05 -4.98 7.97
C ALA A 192 28.63 -4.52 7.57
N ALA A 193 28.51 -3.50 6.72
CA ALA A 193 27.22 -2.98 6.23
C ALA A 193 26.45 -3.97 5.33
N LYS A 194 27.11 -4.96 4.73
CA LYS A 194 26.45 -6.05 3.99
C LYS A 194 25.76 -7.06 4.92
N GLN A 195 26.15 -7.06 6.19
CA GLN A 195 25.67 -7.97 7.23
C GLN A 195 24.65 -7.26 8.15
N ASP A 196 23.78 -8.01 8.80
CA ASP A 196 22.81 -7.48 9.78
C ASP A 196 23.40 -7.30 11.20
N SER A 197 24.70 -7.51 11.38
CA SER A 197 25.35 -7.47 12.69
C SER A 197 25.62 -6.04 13.16
N THR A 198 24.69 -5.49 13.94
CA THR A 198 24.81 -4.14 14.55
C THR A 198 26.03 -3.99 15.44
N VAL A 199 26.40 -5.06 16.15
CA VAL A 199 27.52 -5.06 17.09
C VAL A 199 28.83 -4.74 16.39
N ILE A 200 29.06 -5.31 15.20
CA ILE A 200 30.29 -5.06 14.43
C ILE A 200 30.37 -3.60 14.01
N ILE A 201 29.27 -3.05 13.50
CA ILE A 201 29.20 -1.65 13.08
C ILE A 201 29.43 -0.71 14.26
N GLN A 202 28.81 -0.98 15.42
CA GLN A 202 29.02 -0.18 16.63
C GLN A 202 30.46 -0.21 17.12
N VAL A 203 31.09 -1.40 17.14
CA VAL A 203 32.50 -1.54 17.52
C VAL A 203 33.39 -0.76 16.57
N LEU A 204 33.17 -0.85 15.25
CA LEU A 204 33.91 -0.07 14.26
C LEU A 204 33.70 1.44 14.47
N CYS A 205 32.47 1.91 14.60
CA CYS A 205 32.16 3.33 14.78
C CYS A 205 32.73 3.92 16.07
N SER A 206 32.82 3.13 17.16
CA SER A 206 33.35 3.58 18.46
C SER A 206 34.82 4.05 18.42
N ARG A 207 35.60 3.59 17.43
CA ARG A 207 37.04 3.86 17.30
C ARG A 207 37.38 5.02 16.34
N LEU A 208 36.46 5.96 16.09
CA LEU A 208 36.63 7.02 15.08
C LEU A 208 36.99 6.42 13.70
N CYS A 209 36.14 5.51 13.20
CA CYS A 209 36.33 4.95 11.87
C CYS A 209 36.28 6.07 10.80
N SER A 210 37.41 6.37 10.17
CA SER A 210 37.49 7.29 9.03
C SER A 210 36.62 6.85 7.85
N GLY A 211 36.31 5.54 7.75
CA GLY A 211 35.62 4.93 6.62
C GLY A 211 34.10 5.00 6.60
N VAL A 212 33.41 5.53 7.63
CA VAL A 212 31.93 5.51 7.73
C VAL A 212 31.26 6.27 6.57
N ASN A 213 31.96 7.27 6.04
CA ASN A 213 31.47 8.17 4.99
C ASN A 213 32.32 8.08 3.70
N GLU A 214 33.25 7.13 3.64
CA GLU A 214 34.12 6.94 2.48
C GLU A 214 33.37 6.26 1.34
N LEU A 215 33.66 6.68 0.11
CA LEU A 215 33.09 6.08 -1.09
C LEU A 215 34.00 4.94 -1.58
N ASN A 216 33.38 3.81 -1.94
CA ASN A 216 34.02 2.75 -2.71
C ASN A 216 34.14 3.15 -4.21
N LYS A 217 34.69 2.26 -5.05
CA LYS A 217 34.84 2.54 -6.50
C LYS A 217 33.52 2.64 -7.27
N ASN A 218 32.42 2.10 -6.71
CA ASN A 218 31.08 2.27 -7.26
C ASN A 218 30.44 3.60 -6.83
N GLY A 219 31.13 4.40 -6.03
CA GLY A 219 30.58 5.61 -5.43
C GLY A 219 29.54 5.30 -4.36
N GLU A 220 29.66 4.21 -3.62
CA GLU A 220 28.76 3.87 -2.51
C GLU A 220 29.46 4.11 -1.17
N THR A 221 28.78 4.74 -0.21
CA THR A 221 29.18 4.70 1.21
C THR A 221 28.71 3.41 1.86
N PRO A 222 29.17 3.04 3.07
CA PRO A 222 28.61 1.92 3.84
C PRO A 222 27.09 2.02 3.99
N LEU A 223 26.55 3.23 4.17
CA LEU A 223 25.10 3.45 4.25
C LEU A 223 24.38 3.13 2.92
N HIS A 224 24.96 3.47 1.77
CA HIS A 224 24.44 3.07 0.47
C HIS A 224 24.42 1.55 0.29
N VAL A 225 25.49 0.87 0.73
CA VAL A 225 25.60 -0.59 0.66
C VAL A 225 24.51 -1.24 1.52
N ALA A 226 24.35 -0.80 2.77
CA ALA A 226 23.30 -1.31 3.66
C ALA A 226 21.90 -1.14 3.06
N CYS A 227 21.62 0.04 2.48
CA CYS A 227 20.36 0.35 1.79
C CYS A 227 20.14 -0.51 0.55
N ARG A 228 21.19 -0.81 -0.22
CA ARG A 228 21.10 -1.69 -1.40
C ARG A 228 20.84 -3.14 -1.01
N THR A 229 21.38 -3.58 0.13
CA THR A 229 21.23 -4.96 0.61
C THR A 229 20.01 -5.17 1.52
N GLY A 230 19.23 -4.13 1.82
CA GLY A 230 18.03 -4.22 2.68
C GLY A 230 18.32 -4.44 4.17
N ARG A 231 19.50 -4.07 4.65
CA ARG A 231 19.97 -4.36 6.02
C ARG A 231 19.53 -3.24 6.98
N VAL A 232 18.29 -3.30 7.45
CA VAL A 232 17.66 -2.23 8.27
C VAL A 232 18.42 -1.96 9.56
N GLU A 233 18.83 -3.02 10.26
CA GLU A 233 19.58 -2.88 11.52
C GLU A 233 20.98 -2.30 11.29
N ALA A 234 21.61 -2.62 10.15
CA ALA A 234 22.87 -2.01 9.75
C ALA A 234 22.71 -0.51 9.45
N VAL A 235 21.64 -0.11 8.75
CA VAL A 235 21.30 1.30 8.50
C VAL A 235 21.18 2.05 9.83
N LYS A 236 20.42 1.51 10.79
CA LYS A 236 20.24 2.11 12.11
C LYS A 236 21.55 2.26 12.88
N ALA A 237 22.39 1.22 12.86
CA ALA A 237 23.70 1.25 13.52
C ALA A 237 24.67 2.23 12.86
N LEU A 238 24.66 2.36 11.53
CA LEU A 238 25.49 3.31 10.79
C LEU A 238 25.07 4.75 11.08
N LEU A 239 23.77 5.05 11.06
CA LEU A 239 23.23 6.37 11.39
C LEU A 239 23.58 6.77 12.84
N GLY A 240 23.41 5.86 13.80
CA GLY A 240 23.84 6.06 15.19
C GLY A 240 25.36 6.20 15.35
N GLY A 241 26.14 5.68 14.40
CA GLY A 241 27.59 5.75 14.35
C GLY A 241 28.16 6.97 13.62
N GLY A 242 27.32 7.93 13.20
CA GLY A 242 27.74 9.17 12.53
C GLY A 242 27.84 9.07 11.00
N ALA A 243 27.18 8.10 10.38
CA ALA A 243 26.99 8.08 8.93
C ALA A 243 26.12 9.25 8.49
N LYS A 244 26.54 9.96 7.45
CA LYS A 244 25.81 11.09 6.92
C LYS A 244 24.88 10.68 5.78
N CYS A 245 23.67 11.21 5.79
CA CYS A 245 22.68 11.00 4.73
C CYS A 245 22.88 11.92 3.53
N ASP A 246 23.66 12.99 3.65
CA ASP A 246 23.88 14.04 2.63
C ASP A 246 24.99 13.72 1.61
N ILE A 247 25.58 12.52 1.67
CA ILE A 247 26.64 12.12 0.76
C ILE A 247 26.02 11.57 -0.51
N ILE A 248 26.34 12.21 -1.63
CA ILE A 248 25.89 11.79 -2.95
C ILE A 248 26.81 10.67 -3.45
N GLY A 249 26.23 9.48 -3.62
CA GLY A 249 26.89 8.34 -4.25
C GLY A 249 26.58 8.20 -5.75
N GLY A 250 26.99 7.07 -6.34
CA GLY A 250 26.76 6.76 -7.75
C GLY A 250 25.28 6.57 -8.14
N THR A 251 24.38 6.44 -7.17
CA THR A 251 22.91 6.32 -7.37
C THR A 251 22.12 7.46 -6.73
N GLY A 252 22.78 8.57 -6.42
CA GLY A 252 22.21 9.67 -5.64
C GLY A 252 22.50 9.49 -4.14
N TYR A 253 21.66 10.07 -3.28
CA TYR A 253 21.75 9.91 -1.82
C TYR A 253 21.39 8.47 -1.37
N PRO A 254 21.72 8.06 -0.12
CA PRO A 254 21.41 6.72 0.39
C PRO A 254 19.92 6.36 0.31
N ILE A 255 19.03 7.35 0.52
CA ILE A 255 17.58 7.17 0.36
C ILE A 255 17.22 6.76 -1.07
N HIS A 256 17.88 7.32 -2.10
CA HIS A 256 17.65 6.95 -3.50
C HIS A 256 18.08 5.51 -3.79
N SER A 257 19.19 5.06 -3.17
CA SER A 257 19.59 3.65 -3.23
C SER A 257 18.50 2.76 -2.62
N ALA A 258 18.03 3.07 -1.40
CA ALA A 258 16.95 2.32 -0.75
C ALA A 258 15.65 2.31 -1.59
N MET A 259 15.25 3.46 -2.18
CA MET A 259 14.10 3.56 -3.08
C MET A 259 14.28 2.71 -4.35
N LYS A 260 15.48 2.69 -4.94
CA LYS A 260 15.80 1.91 -6.13
C LYS A 260 15.63 0.42 -5.89
N TYR A 261 15.97 -0.07 -4.69
CA TYR A 261 15.81 -1.47 -4.30
C TYR A 261 14.47 -1.77 -3.60
N SER A 262 13.65 -0.74 -3.33
CA SER A 262 12.33 -0.84 -2.67
C SER A 262 12.43 -1.31 -1.20
N GLU A 263 13.50 -0.93 -0.52
CA GLU A 263 13.80 -1.33 0.85
C GLU A 263 13.09 -0.40 1.85
N LYS A 264 11.80 -0.67 2.11
CA LYS A 264 10.93 0.15 2.96
C LYS A 264 11.54 0.45 4.34
N GLY A 265 12.01 -0.57 5.05
CA GLY A 265 12.56 -0.40 6.40
C GLY A 265 13.80 0.49 6.43
N CYS A 266 14.64 0.44 5.38
CA CYS A 266 15.80 1.33 5.28
C CYS A 266 15.36 2.79 5.08
N VAL A 267 14.34 3.04 4.25
CA VAL A 267 13.82 4.40 4.02
C VAL A 267 13.19 4.97 5.30
N GLU A 268 12.41 4.18 6.03
CA GLU A 268 11.83 4.62 7.31
C GLU A 268 12.90 5.02 8.32
N GLU A 269 13.95 4.23 8.48
CA GLU A 269 15.05 4.57 9.42
C GLU A 269 15.84 5.80 8.97
N ILE A 270 16.05 5.99 7.65
CA ILE A 270 16.69 7.21 7.13
C ILE A 270 15.83 8.45 7.41
N LEU A 271 14.52 8.39 7.15
CA LEU A 271 13.60 9.51 7.37
C LEU A 271 13.42 9.84 8.85
N LYS A 272 13.49 8.84 9.74
CA LYS A 272 13.52 9.05 11.19
C LYS A 272 14.80 9.79 11.64
N ALA A 273 15.93 9.50 11.01
CA ALA A 273 17.21 10.13 11.36
C ALA A 273 17.38 11.52 10.73
N ASP A 274 16.99 11.70 9.47
CA ASP A 274 17.07 12.97 8.73
C ASP A 274 15.83 13.16 7.84
N PRO A 275 14.80 13.90 8.32
CA PRO A 275 13.60 14.20 7.55
C PRO A 275 13.87 15.00 6.27
N ASN A 276 14.99 15.71 6.16
CA ASN A 276 15.32 16.50 4.96
C ASN A 276 15.56 15.62 3.72
N GLN A 277 15.85 14.33 3.93
CA GLN A 277 16.02 13.36 2.84
C GLN A 277 14.75 13.18 2.01
N LEU A 278 13.58 13.55 2.53
CA LEU A 278 12.30 13.46 1.82
C LEU A 278 12.25 14.31 0.55
N GLN A 279 12.99 15.43 0.53
CA GLN A 279 13.09 16.36 -0.59
C GLN A 279 14.48 16.35 -1.25
N ALA A 280 15.32 15.35 -0.92
CA ALA A 280 16.62 15.21 -1.52
C ALA A 280 16.47 14.92 -3.01
N GLU A 281 17.10 15.72 -3.86
CA GLU A 281 17.06 15.52 -5.30
C GLU A 281 18.18 14.60 -5.78
N ASP A 282 17.85 13.62 -6.61
CA ASP A 282 18.87 12.90 -7.36
C ASP A 282 19.71 13.84 -8.25
N SER A 283 21.01 13.55 -8.36
CA SER A 283 21.95 14.37 -9.12
C SER A 283 21.72 14.32 -10.63
N LEU A 284 21.23 13.19 -11.16
CA LEU A 284 21.08 13.01 -12.61
C LEU A 284 19.77 13.61 -13.13
N TYR A 285 18.65 13.31 -12.47
CA TYR A 285 17.32 13.71 -12.95
C TYR A 285 16.67 14.81 -12.11
N GLY A 286 17.23 15.15 -10.93
CA GLY A 286 16.59 16.07 -9.99
C GLY A 286 15.30 15.54 -9.37
N GLY A 287 15.10 14.22 -9.35
CA GLY A 287 13.89 13.61 -8.80
C GLY A 287 14.02 13.35 -7.31
N THR A 288 12.97 13.66 -6.54
CA THR A 288 12.84 13.33 -5.11
C THR A 288 12.66 11.81 -4.90
N PRO A 289 12.75 11.27 -3.67
CA PRO A 289 12.49 9.85 -3.40
C PRO A 289 11.17 9.35 -3.99
N LEU A 290 10.12 10.18 -4.00
CA LEU A 290 8.82 9.83 -4.56
C LEU A 290 8.87 9.51 -6.07
N HIS A 291 9.75 10.17 -6.83
CA HIS A 291 9.96 9.91 -8.26
C HIS A 291 10.49 8.50 -8.52
N TRP A 292 11.20 7.92 -7.55
CA TRP A 292 11.82 6.60 -7.64
C TRP A 292 10.98 5.49 -7.02
N ALA A 293 9.85 5.82 -6.39
CA ALA A 293 8.94 4.85 -5.80
C ALA A 293 8.42 3.85 -6.84
N LYS A 294 8.42 2.57 -6.49
CA LYS A 294 8.00 1.47 -7.38
C LYS A 294 6.67 0.85 -6.99
N THR A 295 6.35 0.83 -5.70
CA THR A 295 5.19 0.14 -5.15
C THR A 295 4.25 1.15 -4.48
N ALA A 296 2.97 0.78 -4.41
CA ALA A 296 1.95 1.56 -3.70
C ALA A 296 2.33 1.81 -2.23
N GLU A 297 2.92 0.82 -1.56
CA GLU A 297 3.36 0.93 -0.17
C GLU A 297 4.46 1.97 0.03
N MET A 298 5.44 2.04 -0.88
CA MET A 298 6.49 3.05 -0.82
C MET A 298 5.93 4.45 -1.06
N CYS A 299 5.00 4.60 -2.02
CA CYS A 299 4.31 5.86 -2.24
C CYS A 299 3.54 6.30 -0.97
N ARG A 300 2.74 5.42 -0.38
CA ARG A 300 1.96 5.71 0.84
C ARG A 300 2.85 6.17 1.98
N MET A 301 3.91 5.41 2.28
CA MET A 301 4.83 5.76 3.36
C MET A 301 5.47 7.15 3.16
N LEU A 302 5.91 7.47 1.94
CA LEU A 302 6.49 8.80 1.65
C LEU A 302 5.46 9.93 1.77
N LEU A 303 4.22 9.69 1.34
CA LEU A 303 3.13 10.66 1.43
C LEU A 303 2.67 10.89 2.87
N GLU A 304 2.61 9.83 3.69
CA GLU A 304 2.35 9.91 5.13
C GLU A 304 3.44 10.71 5.86
N CYS A 305 4.68 10.69 5.35
CA CYS A 305 5.77 11.53 5.85
C CYS A 305 5.70 13.00 5.38
N GLY A 306 4.70 13.38 4.57
CA GLY A 306 4.50 14.76 4.12
C GLY A 306 5.24 15.13 2.81
N CYS A 307 5.51 14.17 1.94
CA CYS A 307 6.19 14.44 0.66
C CYS A 307 5.31 15.28 -0.29
N GLU A 308 5.93 16.21 -1.03
CA GLU A 308 5.24 16.98 -2.06
C GLU A 308 4.88 16.12 -3.28
N VAL A 309 3.58 15.91 -3.49
CA VAL A 309 3.05 15.01 -4.54
C VAL A 309 3.30 15.54 -5.96
N ASN A 310 3.23 16.87 -6.12
CA ASN A 310 3.23 17.55 -7.41
C ASN A 310 4.60 18.16 -7.75
N TYR A 311 5.67 17.76 -7.06
CA TYR A 311 7.03 18.21 -7.36
C TYR A 311 7.44 17.82 -8.77
N LEU A 312 8.12 18.72 -9.47
CA LEU A 312 8.67 18.49 -10.81
C LEU A 312 10.19 18.33 -10.72
N SER A 313 10.69 17.23 -11.28
CA SER A 313 12.13 17.00 -11.40
C SER A 313 12.82 18.03 -12.31
N LYS A 314 14.15 17.98 -12.42
CA LYS A 314 14.91 18.81 -13.39
C LYS A 314 14.57 18.48 -14.85
N THR A 315 14.05 17.28 -15.12
CA THR A 315 13.53 16.91 -16.45
C THR A 315 12.11 17.43 -16.68
N GLY A 316 11.49 18.04 -15.67
CA GLY A 316 10.10 18.48 -15.70
C GLY A 316 9.10 17.34 -15.55
N GLU A 317 9.50 16.16 -15.08
CA GLU A 317 8.55 15.05 -14.83
C GLU A 317 8.15 15.05 -13.36
N SER A 318 6.86 14.85 -13.04
CA SER A 318 6.41 14.55 -11.67
C SER A 318 6.44 13.05 -11.39
N ALA A 319 6.30 12.66 -10.12
CA ALA A 319 6.19 11.24 -9.75
C ALA A 319 5.05 10.53 -10.50
N LEU A 320 3.90 11.20 -10.70
CA LEU A 320 2.78 10.65 -11.48
C LEU A 320 3.21 10.38 -12.94
N HIS A 321 3.94 11.29 -13.58
CA HIS A 321 4.44 11.08 -14.95
C HIS A 321 5.32 9.83 -15.04
N ILE A 322 6.24 9.64 -14.10
CA ILE A 322 7.16 8.49 -14.10
C ILE A 322 6.39 7.19 -13.88
N LEU A 323 5.47 7.15 -12.90
CA LEU A 323 4.65 5.96 -12.63
C LEU A 323 3.78 5.60 -13.84
N THR A 324 3.18 6.60 -14.49
CA THR A 324 2.37 6.40 -15.69
C THR A 324 3.20 5.87 -16.87
N LYS A 325 4.38 6.44 -17.12
CA LYS A 325 5.33 6.00 -18.15
C LYS A 325 5.81 4.56 -17.93
N LYS A 326 5.89 4.13 -16.67
CA LYS A 326 6.28 2.77 -16.27
C LYS A 326 5.10 1.79 -16.12
N GLY A 327 3.86 2.24 -16.27
CA GLY A 327 2.67 1.38 -16.17
C GLY A 327 2.37 0.89 -14.75
N ARG A 328 2.79 1.62 -13.72
CA ARG A 328 2.60 1.23 -12.31
C ARG A 328 1.25 1.71 -11.79
N PHE A 329 0.17 1.02 -12.19
CA PHE A 329 -1.22 1.38 -11.87
C PHE A 329 -1.46 1.63 -10.38
N GLU A 330 -1.21 0.63 -9.52
CA GLU A 330 -1.44 0.73 -8.06
C GLU A 330 -0.69 1.90 -7.41
N ALA A 331 0.58 2.11 -7.79
CA ALA A 331 1.36 3.21 -7.25
C ALA A 331 0.85 4.58 -7.74
N ALA A 332 0.37 4.68 -8.98
CA ALA A 332 -0.23 5.89 -9.52
C ALA A 332 -1.58 6.19 -8.86
N MET A 333 -2.38 5.17 -8.56
CA MET A 333 -3.63 5.31 -7.80
C MET A 333 -3.38 5.90 -6.42
N VAL A 334 -2.33 5.45 -5.72
CA VAL A 334 -1.92 6.09 -4.45
C VAL A 334 -1.63 7.58 -4.63
N LEU A 335 -0.91 7.99 -5.68
CA LEU A 335 -0.65 9.41 -5.92
C LEU A 335 -1.94 10.20 -6.20
N LEU A 336 -2.80 9.68 -7.09
CA LEU A 336 -4.08 10.33 -7.45
C LEU A 336 -4.99 10.51 -6.23
N THR A 337 -5.07 9.48 -5.38
CA THR A 337 -5.87 9.51 -4.14
C THR A 337 -5.27 10.39 -3.05
N HIS A 338 -4.02 10.83 -3.20
CA HIS A 338 -3.37 11.81 -2.31
C HIS A 338 -3.23 13.20 -2.95
N GLY A 339 -4.00 13.48 -4.01
CA GLY A 339 -4.09 14.82 -4.59
C GLY A 339 -3.06 15.12 -5.68
N ALA A 340 -2.51 14.10 -6.34
CA ALA A 340 -1.70 14.32 -7.53
C ALA A 340 -2.52 14.98 -8.65
N ASN A 341 -2.01 16.05 -9.22
CA ASN A 341 -2.66 16.79 -10.29
C ASN A 341 -2.44 16.06 -11.62
N ALA A 342 -3.51 15.43 -12.15
CA ALA A 342 -3.47 14.72 -13.42
C ALA A 342 -3.21 15.62 -14.65
N ASN A 343 -3.47 16.93 -14.51
CA ASN A 343 -3.31 17.96 -15.55
C ASN A 343 -1.96 18.68 -15.50
N LEU A 344 -1.09 18.31 -14.57
CA LEU A 344 0.25 18.88 -14.47
C LEU A 344 1.00 18.62 -15.78
N ARG A 345 1.52 19.68 -16.41
CA ARG A 345 2.29 19.59 -17.66
C ARG A 345 3.73 19.29 -17.31
N GLY A 346 4.20 18.12 -17.73
CA GLY A 346 5.57 17.68 -17.51
C GLY A 346 6.50 18.00 -18.69
N GLN A 347 7.44 17.09 -18.96
CA GLN A 347 8.38 17.19 -20.07
C GLN A 347 7.65 17.32 -21.43
N ASP A 348 8.08 18.28 -22.25
CA ASP A 348 7.48 18.66 -23.53
C ASP A 348 5.99 19.08 -23.42
N GLY A 349 5.57 19.54 -22.24
CA GLY A 349 4.20 19.94 -21.97
C GLY A 349 3.21 18.78 -21.88
N ASN A 350 3.69 17.53 -21.90
CA ASN A 350 2.86 16.33 -21.81
C ASN A 350 2.32 16.17 -20.39
N THR A 351 1.01 15.95 -20.25
CA THR A 351 0.39 15.52 -18.98
C THR A 351 0.54 14.01 -18.77
N ALA A 352 0.19 13.52 -17.58
CA ALA A 352 0.12 12.10 -17.31
C ALA A 352 -0.77 11.36 -18.34
N LEU A 353 -1.88 11.98 -18.77
CA LEU A 353 -2.78 11.39 -19.77
C LEU A 353 -2.11 11.23 -21.14
N HIS A 354 -1.30 12.21 -21.58
CA HIS A 354 -0.52 12.09 -22.82
C HIS A 354 0.43 10.88 -22.76
N LEU A 355 1.11 10.68 -21.62
CA LEU A 355 2.02 9.56 -21.42
C LEU A 355 1.27 8.22 -21.37
N ALA A 356 0.12 8.16 -20.71
CA ALA A 356 -0.69 6.95 -20.62
C ALA A 356 -1.18 6.51 -22.01
N MET A 357 -1.65 7.47 -22.82
CA MET A 357 -2.06 7.24 -24.22
C MET A 357 -0.90 6.80 -25.11
N LYS A 358 0.28 7.38 -24.93
CA LYS A 358 1.49 7.01 -25.68
C LYS A 358 1.92 5.56 -25.42
N MET A 359 1.69 5.06 -24.20
CA MET A 359 2.10 3.72 -23.75
C MET A 359 0.96 2.67 -23.80
N ASP A 360 -0.24 3.03 -24.27
CA ASP A 360 -1.43 2.16 -24.31
C ASP A 360 -1.86 1.60 -22.93
N HIS A 361 -1.64 2.33 -21.84
CA HIS A 361 -2.01 1.88 -20.49
C HIS A 361 -3.50 2.18 -20.17
N ILE A 362 -4.41 1.33 -20.65
CA ILE A 362 -5.88 1.53 -20.59
C ILE A 362 -6.40 1.78 -19.17
N GLU A 363 -5.96 1.01 -18.17
CA GLU A 363 -6.39 1.17 -16.78
C GLU A 363 -6.00 2.54 -16.21
N LEU A 364 -4.77 2.99 -16.48
CA LEU A 364 -4.30 4.33 -16.10
C LEU A 364 -5.05 5.43 -16.85
N ILE A 365 -5.41 5.21 -18.11
CA ILE A 365 -6.19 6.17 -18.90
C ILE A 365 -7.56 6.39 -18.26
N LYS A 366 -8.28 5.31 -17.95
CA LYS A 366 -9.57 5.37 -17.25
C LYS A 366 -9.41 6.08 -15.90
N ALA A 367 -8.43 5.68 -15.09
CA ALA A 367 -8.16 6.29 -13.79
C ALA A 367 -7.89 7.80 -13.92
N LEU A 368 -6.99 8.21 -14.81
CA LEU A 368 -6.66 9.62 -15.00
C LEU A 368 -7.88 10.45 -15.38
N ILE A 369 -8.71 9.98 -16.32
CA ILE A 369 -9.93 10.69 -16.74
C ILE A 369 -10.94 10.76 -15.60
N VAL A 370 -11.18 9.64 -14.89
CA VAL A 370 -12.05 9.61 -13.70
C VAL A 370 -11.56 10.64 -12.68
N PHE A 371 -10.26 10.74 -12.45
CA PHE A 371 -9.65 11.70 -11.53
C PHE A 371 -9.50 13.14 -12.10
N GLY A 372 -10.17 13.46 -13.21
CA GLY A 372 -10.29 14.82 -13.74
C GLY A 372 -9.20 15.24 -14.72
N ALA A 373 -8.49 14.28 -15.34
CA ALA A 373 -7.59 14.59 -16.44
C ALA A 373 -8.36 15.19 -17.63
N ASP A 374 -7.91 16.35 -18.07
CA ASP A 374 -8.45 17.05 -19.23
C ASP A 374 -7.86 16.47 -20.52
N VAL A 375 -8.77 16.05 -21.38
CA VAL A 375 -8.53 15.41 -22.68
C VAL A 375 -8.20 16.41 -23.78
N GLU A 376 -8.36 17.72 -23.52
CA GLU A 376 -8.11 18.81 -24.47
C GLU A 376 -6.84 19.61 -24.18
N ILE A 377 -6.07 19.27 -23.13
CA ILE A 377 -4.77 19.92 -22.88
C ILE A 377 -3.82 19.60 -24.03
N HIS A 378 -3.16 20.64 -24.55
CA HIS A 378 -2.18 20.49 -25.63
C HIS A 378 -0.76 20.41 -25.05
N ASN A 379 0.05 19.48 -25.55
CA ASN A 379 1.49 19.47 -25.29
C ASN A 379 2.21 20.58 -26.08
N ASP A 380 3.53 20.71 -25.93
CA ASP A 380 4.30 21.77 -26.58
C ASP A 380 4.36 21.64 -28.13
N LEU A 381 3.97 20.47 -28.65
CA LEU A 381 3.79 20.22 -30.09
C LEU A 381 2.37 20.55 -30.59
N GLY A 382 1.48 21.01 -29.71
CA GLY A 382 0.08 21.24 -30.03
C GLY A 382 -0.74 19.95 -30.18
N GLU A 383 -0.25 18.81 -29.71
CA GLU A 383 -0.98 17.54 -29.74
C GLU A 383 -1.86 17.39 -28.49
N THR A 384 -3.11 16.98 -28.66
CA THR A 384 -3.96 16.50 -27.57
C THR A 384 -3.64 15.03 -27.24
N PRO A 385 -4.00 14.52 -26.04
CA PRO A 385 -3.85 13.10 -25.71
C PRO A 385 -4.49 12.17 -26.75
N GLY A 386 -5.65 12.57 -27.29
CA GLY A 386 -6.33 11.81 -28.34
C GLY A 386 -5.58 11.77 -29.67
N LEU A 387 -4.91 12.86 -30.05
CA LEU A 387 -4.06 12.87 -31.24
C LEU A 387 -2.83 11.96 -31.07
N ILE A 388 -2.24 11.93 -29.87
CA ILE A 388 -1.16 11.00 -29.53
C ILE A 388 -1.64 9.56 -29.70
N ALA A 389 -2.78 9.19 -29.08
CA ALA A 389 -3.33 7.85 -29.21
C ALA A 389 -3.57 7.45 -30.69
N ALA A 390 -4.07 8.38 -31.52
CA ALA A 390 -4.27 8.14 -32.94
C ALA A 390 -2.96 7.92 -33.72
N ARG A 391 -1.85 8.53 -33.28
CA ARG A 391 -0.54 8.47 -33.94
C ARG A 391 0.33 7.30 -33.47
N THR A 392 0.36 7.03 -32.17
CA THR A 392 1.31 6.07 -31.56
C THR A 392 0.71 4.69 -31.34
N SER A 393 -0.57 4.60 -30.98
CA SER A 393 -1.23 3.33 -30.69
C SER A 393 -1.40 2.48 -31.95
N LYS A 394 -1.21 1.16 -31.83
CA LYS A 394 -1.29 0.22 -32.95
C LYS A 394 -2.35 -0.86 -32.70
N GLY A 395 -2.93 -1.38 -33.79
CA GLY A 395 -3.82 -2.53 -33.75
C GLY A 395 -5.17 -2.26 -33.05
N PRO A 396 -5.72 -3.23 -32.30
CA PRO A 396 -7.04 -3.10 -31.68
C PRO A 396 -7.08 -2.04 -30.57
N ASN A 397 -5.97 -1.81 -29.87
CA ASN A 397 -5.87 -0.84 -28.78
C ASN A 397 -6.19 0.58 -29.26
N ARG A 398 -5.72 0.98 -30.44
CA ARG A 398 -6.03 2.29 -31.01
C ARG A 398 -7.54 2.51 -31.13
N LYS A 399 -8.28 1.49 -31.59
CA LYS A 399 -9.73 1.59 -31.72
C LYS A 399 -10.38 1.74 -30.35
N ILE A 400 -9.97 0.93 -29.39
CA ILE A 400 -10.46 0.98 -28.00
C ILE A 400 -10.19 2.37 -27.39
N LEU A 401 -8.98 2.92 -27.54
CA LEU A 401 -8.61 4.23 -26.99
C LEU A 401 -9.38 5.38 -27.62
N LEU A 402 -9.55 5.36 -28.94
CA LEU A 402 -10.32 6.39 -29.63
C LEU A 402 -11.80 6.29 -29.30
N ASP A 403 -12.35 5.08 -29.20
CA ASP A 403 -13.73 4.87 -28.76
C ASP A 403 -13.91 5.35 -27.30
N LEU A 404 -12.94 5.08 -26.42
CA LEU A 404 -12.88 5.56 -25.03
C LEU A 404 -12.83 7.09 -24.92
N LEU A 405 -12.17 7.78 -25.85
CA LEU A 405 -12.14 9.24 -25.88
C LEU A 405 -13.43 9.84 -26.47
N CYS A 406 -13.99 9.21 -27.51
CA CYS A 406 -15.29 9.60 -28.06
C CYS A 406 -16.39 9.51 -27.00
N SER A 407 -16.27 8.51 -26.12
CA SER A 407 -17.24 8.20 -25.08
C SER A 407 -17.25 9.23 -23.95
N VAL A 408 -16.20 10.07 -23.84
CA VAL A 408 -16.13 11.23 -22.93
C VAL A 408 -16.29 12.58 -23.63
N GLY A 409 -16.67 12.57 -24.92
CA GLY A 409 -17.03 13.78 -25.67
C GLY A 409 -15.97 14.37 -26.59
N VAL A 410 -14.83 13.70 -26.77
CA VAL A 410 -13.78 14.16 -27.69
C VAL A 410 -14.20 13.90 -29.13
N GLN A 411 -14.11 14.92 -30.00
CA GLN A 411 -14.32 14.72 -31.44
C GLN A 411 -13.20 13.83 -32.01
N ARG A 412 -13.52 12.92 -32.94
CA ARG A 412 -12.53 12.05 -33.57
C ARG A 412 -11.43 12.85 -34.27
N CYS A 413 -10.29 13.03 -33.61
CA CYS A 413 -9.09 13.59 -34.22
C CYS A 413 -8.42 12.50 -35.08
N LEU A 414 -8.69 12.50 -36.38
CA LEU A 414 -7.87 11.77 -37.34
C LEU A 414 -6.57 12.55 -37.57
N PRO A 415 -5.40 11.89 -37.66
CA PRO A 415 -4.18 12.58 -38.07
C PRO A 415 -4.41 13.22 -39.44
N PRO A 416 -4.00 14.49 -39.66
CA PRO A 416 -4.22 15.16 -40.92
C PRO A 416 -3.59 14.36 -42.06
N SER A 417 -4.36 14.08 -43.11
CA SER A 417 -3.84 13.47 -44.33
C SER A 417 -2.83 14.43 -44.98
N PRO A 418 -1.72 13.93 -45.55
CA PRO A 418 -0.79 14.75 -46.31
C PRO A 418 -1.53 15.30 -47.54
N GLY A 419 -2.03 16.54 -47.43
CA GLY A 419 -2.87 17.19 -48.45
C GLY A 419 -4.13 17.88 -47.92
N SER A 420 -4.43 17.81 -46.61
CA SER A 420 -5.52 18.60 -46.03
C SER A 420 -5.13 20.09 -45.95
N PRO A 421 -6.02 21.03 -46.34
CA PRO A 421 -5.74 22.46 -46.23
C PRO A 421 -5.57 22.84 -44.75
N PRO A 422 -4.76 23.87 -44.44
CA PRO A 422 -4.60 24.34 -43.07
C PRO A 422 -5.98 24.66 -42.47
N PRO A 423 -6.20 24.36 -41.17
CA PRO A 423 -7.48 24.66 -40.54
C PRO A 423 -7.78 26.16 -40.69
N PRO A 424 -9.06 26.54 -40.91
CA PRO A 424 -9.42 27.93 -41.05
C PRO A 424 -8.99 28.69 -39.78
N PRO A 425 -8.52 29.94 -39.90
CA PRO A 425 -8.16 30.73 -38.73
C PRO A 425 -9.35 30.79 -37.79
N VAL A 426 -9.12 30.41 -36.54
CA VAL A 426 -10.10 30.39 -35.45
C VAL A 426 -10.78 31.76 -35.36
N SER A 427 -11.96 31.89 -35.95
CA SER A 427 -12.80 33.08 -35.85
C SER A 427 -13.80 32.89 -34.73
N LYS A 428 -13.28 33.04 -33.51
CA LYS A 428 -13.93 33.65 -32.35
C LYS A 428 -12.86 33.71 -31.26
N LYS A 429 -12.08 34.80 -31.27
CA LYS A 429 -11.39 35.26 -30.07
C LYS A 429 -12.48 35.58 -29.04
N VAL A 430 -12.86 34.60 -28.22
CA VAL A 430 -13.31 34.93 -26.88
C VAL A 430 -12.06 35.51 -26.23
N LYS A 431 -12.07 36.82 -25.97
CA LYS A 431 -10.99 37.45 -25.20
C LYS A 431 -10.81 36.61 -23.93
N PRO A 432 -9.58 36.29 -23.49
CA PRO A 432 -9.41 35.84 -22.13
C PRO A 432 -10.03 36.92 -21.26
N GLN A 433 -11.12 36.60 -20.55
CA GLN A 433 -11.55 37.45 -19.46
C GLN A 433 -10.35 37.44 -18.50
N GLY A 434 -9.68 38.59 -18.44
CA GLY A 434 -8.61 38.78 -17.48
C GLY A 434 -9.18 38.45 -16.12
N ILE A 435 -8.41 37.67 -15.35
CA ILE A 435 -8.71 37.26 -13.98
C ILE A 435 -9.23 38.50 -13.26
N GLY A 436 -10.53 38.52 -12.99
CA GLY A 436 -11.16 39.66 -12.34
C GLY A 436 -10.64 39.76 -10.91
N PHE A 437 -10.70 40.95 -10.32
CA PHE A 437 -10.40 41.12 -8.90
C PHE A 437 -11.21 40.15 -8.01
N GLU A 438 -12.39 39.71 -8.47
CA GLU A 438 -13.21 38.67 -7.82
C GLU A 438 -12.65 37.25 -7.95
N ASP A 439 -12.01 36.87 -9.06
CA ASP A 439 -11.39 35.55 -9.21
C ASP A 439 -10.11 35.43 -8.36
N ILE A 440 -9.37 36.53 -8.21
CA ILE A 440 -8.23 36.62 -7.28
C ILE A 440 -8.72 36.58 -5.83
N MET A 441 -9.87 37.20 -5.53
CA MET A 441 -10.51 37.07 -4.23
C MET A 441 -11.04 35.66 -3.98
N TYR A 442 -11.48 34.92 -5.00
CA TYR A 442 -11.96 33.54 -4.87
C TYR A 442 -10.81 32.55 -4.62
N VAL A 443 -9.69 32.68 -5.35
CA VAL A 443 -8.45 31.95 -5.06
C VAL A 443 -7.88 32.37 -3.70
N GLY A 444 -7.94 33.66 -3.37
CA GLY A 444 -7.57 34.20 -2.07
C GLY A 444 -8.47 33.73 -0.92
N ALA A 445 -9.76 33.49 -1.16
CA ALA A 445 -10.71 32.93 -0.20
C ALA A 445 -10.54 31.42 -0.05
N ALA A 446 -10.28 30.69 -1.13
CA ALA A 446 -9.98 29.26 -1.08
C ALA A 446 -8.64 28.98 -0.37
N VAL A 447 -7.59 29.77 -0.66
CA VAL A 447 -6.30 29.70 0.06
C VAL A 447 -6.42 30.24 1.49
N GLY A 448 -7.24 31.27 1.70
CA GLY A 448 -7.55 31.84 3.01
C GLY A 448 -8.32 30.88 3.92
N ALA A 449 -9.23 30.07 3.37
CA ALA A 449 -9.95 29.02 4.08
C ALA A 449 -9.06 27.82 4.43
N MET A 450 -8.03 27.53 3.62
CA MET A 450 -7.03 26.50 3.94
C MET A 450 -6.01 26.95 5.02
N SER A 451 -5.78 28.26 5.18
CA SER A 451 -4.82 28.80 6.18
C SER A 451 -5.46 29.29 7.49
N ARG A 452 -6.79 29.44 7.54
CA ARG A 452 -7.50 29.85 8.77
C ARG A 452 -8.12 28.62 9.43
N GLY A 453 -7.62 28.29 10.62
CA GLY A 453 -8.27 27.33 11.48
C GLY A 453 -9.74 27.70 11.69
N ILE A 454 -10.60 26.71 11.42
CA ILE A 454 -11.99 26.54 11.85
C ILE A 454 -12.51 27.71 12.69
N SER A 455 -13.12 28.69 12.04
CA SER A 455 -14.03 29.65 12.66
C SER A 455 -14.80 30.36 11.55
N GLU A 456 -16.13 30.40 11.69
CA GLU A 456 -17.14 30.93 10.76
C GLU A 456 -17.69 29.89 9.75
N ILE A 457 -18.71 29.15 10.20
CA ILE A 457 -19.49 28.12 9.46
C ILE A 457 -20.69 28.72 8.70
N ASP A 458 -20.93 30.02 8.78
CA ASP A 458 -22.11 30.65 8.19
C ASP A 458 -21.79 31.24 6.80
N GLY A 459 -22.30 30.55 5.76
CA GLY A 459 -22.39 31.11 4.40
C GLY A 459 -23.47 32.19 4.30
N PRO A 460 -23.43 33.04 3.25
CA PRO A 460 -24.38 34.15 3.10
C PRO A 460 -25.82 33.63 2.97
N GLN A 461 -26.75 34.28 3.67
CA GLN A 461 -28.18 34.02 3.57
C GLN A 461 -28.65 34.14 2.11
N MET A 462 -29.02 33.02 1.50
CA MET A 462 -29.62 32.99 0.17
C MET A 462 -30.97 33.70 0.19
N GLU A 463 -31.16 34.55 -0.83
CA GLU A 463 -32.39 35.28 -1.15
C GLU A 463 -33.64 34.38 -1.04
N THR A 464 -34.77 34.96 -0.64
CA THR A 464 -36.02 34.26 -0.32
C THR A 464 -36.61 33.56 -1.56
N ARG A 465 -36.15 32.34 -1.83
CA ARG A 465 -36.68 31.43 -2.87
C ARG A 465 -38.04 30.88 -2.47
N THR A 466 -38.91 30.69 -3.45
CA THR A 466 -40.32 30.30 -3.26
C THR A 466 -40.53 28.79 -3.06
N MET A 467 -39.60 27.95 -3.52
CA MET A 467 -39.68 26.49 -3.46
C MET A 467 -38.44 25.90 -2.78
N ASP A 468 -38.60 24.76 -2.12
CA ASP A 468 -37.50 23.98 -1.54
C ASP A 468 -37.03 22.88 -2.50
N ARG A 469 -35.73 22.59 -2.47
CA ARG A 469 -35.08 21.56 -3.27
C ARG A 469 -34.51 20.46 -2.39
N LEU A 470 -34.84 19.21 -2.69
CA LEU A 470 -34.43 18.03 -1.92
C LEU A 470 -33.48 17.15 -2.73
N LEU A 471 -32.33 16.85 -2.12
CA LEU A 471 -31.38 15.82 -2.58
C LEU A 471 -31.54 14.57 -1.73
N CYS A 472 -31.66 13.41 -2.35
CA CYS A 472 -31.72 12.10 -1.69
C CYS A 472 -30.56 11.22 -2.17
N LEU A 473 -29.75 10.75 -1.24
CA LEU A 473 -28.56 9.94 -1.48
C LEU A 473 -28.78 8.52 -0.93
N ASP A 474 -28.77 7.54 -1.81
CA ASP A 474 -29.02 6.15 -1.43
C ASP A 474 -27.85 5.53 -0.64
N GLY A 475 -28.15 4.45 0.09
CA GLY A 475 -27.13 3.59 0.69
C GLY A 475 -26.52 2.61 -0.31
N GLY A 476 -25.30 2.14 -0.03
CA GLY A 476 -24.59 1.22 -0.93
C GLY A 476 -23.10 0.98 -0.65
N GLY A 477 -22.62 1.19 0.57
CA GLY A 477 -21.22 0.90 0.95
C GLY A 477 -20.19 1.75 0.19
N ILE A 478 -19.11 1.14 -0.29
CA ILE A 478 -18.05 1.84 -1.04
C ILE A 478 -18.53 2.41 -2.38
N LYS A 479 -19.65 1.89 -2.92
CA LYS A 479 -20.30 2.40 -4.14
C LYS A 479 -20.84 3.83 -3.99
N GLY A 480 -20.79 4.42 -2.79
CA GLY A 480 -20.97 5.87 -2.61
C GLY A 480 -20.09 6.72 -3.53
N LEU A 481 -18.96 6.17 -4.01
CA LEU A 481 -18.15 6.76 -5.09
C LEU A 481 -18.96 7.13 -6.35
N VAL A 482 -19.98 6.36 -6.70
CA VAL A 482 -20.90 6.65 -7.82
C VAL A 482 -21.69 7.93 -7.55
N LEU A 483 -22.20 8.09 -6.32
CA LEU A 483 -22.92 9.31 -5.90
C LEU A 483 -22.00 10.52 -5.99
N ILE A 484 -20.77 10.39 -5.48
CA ILE A 484 -19.76 11.46 -5.54
C ILE A 484 -19.49 11.85 -6.99
N GLN A 485 -19.31 10.89 -7.89
CA GLN A 485 -19.04 11.18 -9.30
C GLN A 485 -20.20 11.91 -10.00
N MET A 486 -21.45 11.53 -9.69
CA MET A 486 -22.63 12.24 -10.19
C MET A 486 -22.74 13.66 -9.61
N LEU A 487 -22.41 13.84 -8.33
CA LEU A 487 -22.38 15.16 -7.69
C LEU A 487 -21.27 16.05 -8.26
N ILE A 488 -20.07 15.53 -8.53
CA ILE A 488 -19.00 16.28 -9.23
C ILE A 488 -19.49 16.79 -10.58
N ALA A 489 -20.16 15.94 -11.36
CA ALA A 489 -20.70 16.34 -12.65
C ALA A 489 -21.79 17.41 -12.52
N LEU A 490 -22.67 17.29 -11.53
CA LEU A 490 -23.70 18.29 -11.25
C LEU A 490 -23.10 19.64 -10.82
N GLU A 491 -22.10 19.63 -9.93
CA GLU A 491 -21.38 20.84 -9.50
C GLU A 491 -20.68 21.52 -10.68
N LYS A 492 -20.09 20.73 -11.59
CA LYS A 492 -19.43 21.23 -12.79
C LYS A 492 -20.39 21.93 -13.75
N GLU A 493 -21.57 21.35 -14.00
CA GLU A 493 -22.58 21.95 -14.87
C GLU A 493 -23.27 23.17 -14.20
N ALA A 494 -23.50 23.13 -12.89
CA ALA A 494 -24.15 24.23 -12.16
C ALA A 494 -23.19 25.38 -11.79
N GLY A 495 -21.88 25.14 -11.75
CA GLY A 495 -20.88 26.13 -11.34
C GLY A 495 -20.96 26.55 -9.88
N ARG A 496 -21.66 25.77 -9.03
CA ARG A 496 -21.84 26.03 -7.59
C ARG A 496 -21.71 24.74 -6.79
N PRO A 497 -21.24 24.79 -5.53
CA PRO A 497 -21.11 23.60 -4.69
C PRO A 497 -22.48 23.01 -4.33
N THR A 498 -22.55 21.69 -4.15
CA THR A 498 -23.79 20.95 -3.86
C THR A 498 -24.55 21.50 -2.65
N ARG A 499 -23.82 21.97 -1.63
CA ARG A 499 -24.38 22.58 -0.41
C ARG A 499 -25.28 23.80 -0.71
N GLU A 500 -25.01 24.53 -1.79
CA GLU A 500 -25.77 25.72 -2.21
C GLU A 500 -26.91 25.40 -3.18
N LEU A 501 -26.89 24.20 -3.78
CA LEU A 501 -27.88 23.77 -4.76
C LEU A 501 -29.15 23.21 -4.11
N PHE A 502 -29.07 22.73 -2.87
CA PHE A 502 -30.17 22.04 -2.20
C PHE A 502 -30.45 22.62 -0.82
N ASP A 503 -31.75 22.75 -0.47
CA ASP A 503 -32.19 23.21 0.85
C ASP A 503 -32.31 22.05 1.84
N TRP A 504 -32.61 20.86 1.32
CA TRP A 504 -32.74 19.61 2.06
C TRP A 504 -31.84 18.53 1.47
N VAL A 505 -31.16 17.77 2.34
CA VAL A 505 -30.33 16.63 1.95
C VAL A 505 -30.67 15.42 2.83
N ALA A 506 -31.09 14.33 2.21
CA ALA A 506 -31.36 13.06 2.86
C ALA A 506 -30.31 12.02 2.46
N GLY A 507 -29.90 11.17 3.39
CA GLY A 507 -28.93 10.12 3.12
C GLY A 507 -29.14 8.85 3.93
N THR A 508 -28.85 7.71 3.31
CA THR A 508 -28.82 6.40 3.98
C THR A 508 -27.44 5.77 3.85
N SER A 509 -26.92 5.13 4.90
CA SER A 509 -25.62 4.45 4.89
C SER A 509 -24.50 5.37 4.38
N THR A 510 -23.82 4.99 3.30
CA THR A 510 -22.83 5.83 2.61
C THR A 510 -23.38 7.19 2.14
N GLY A 511 -24.62 7.24 1.66
CA GLY A 511 -25.30 8.49 1.32
C GLY A 511 -25.52 9.38 2.55
N GLY A 512 -25.70 8.78 3.73
CA GLY A 512 -25.73 9.48 5.02
C GLY A 512 -24.38 10.13 5.36
N ILE A 513 -23.28 9.39 5.18
CA ILE A 513 -21.91 9.92 5.35
C ILE A 513 -21.66 11.09 4.37
N LEU A 514 -22.08 10.95 3.11
CA LEU A 514 -21.93 12.01 2.10
C LEU A 514 -22.82 13.22 2.38
N ALA A 515 -24.06 13.02 2.82
CA ALA A 515 -24.94 14.10 3.24
C ALA A 515 -24.29 14.92 4.35
N LEU A 516 -23.69 14.24 5.35
CA LEU A 516 -22.94 14.88 6.42
C LEU A 516 -21.65 15.57 5.90
N ALA A 517 -20.99 15.03 4.88
CA ALA A 517 -19.84 15.68 4.28
C ALA A 517 -20.18 16.97 3.50
N ILE A 518 -21.30 16.98 2.77
CA ILE A 518 -21.82 18.16 2.08
C ILE A 518 -22.09 19.29 3.07
N ILE A 519 -22.67 18.98 4.23
CA ILE A 519 -22.96 20.00 5.25
C ILE A 519 -21.70 20.50 5.99
N HIS A 520 -20.56 19.83 5.83
CA HIS A 520 -19.27 20.33 6.31
C HIS A 520 -18.48 21.10 5.25
N GLY A 521 -19.06 21.33 4.06
CA GLY A 521 -18.43 22.11 2.99
C GLY A 521 -17.25 21.41 2.32
N LYS A 522 -17.15 20.08 2.45
CA LYS A 522 -16.07 19.29 1.84
C LYS A 522 -16.30 19.18 0.34
N SER A 523 -15.23 19.35 -0.45
CA SER A 523 -15.33 19.20 -1.90
C SER A 523 -15.57 17.76 -2.30
N MET A 524 -16.32 17.54 -3.38
CA MET A 524 -16.61 16.19 -3.87
C MET A 524 -15.36 15.45 -4.36
N GLU A 525 -14.41 16.17 -4.95
CA GLU A 525 -13.12 15.61 -5.36
C GLU A 525 -12.31 15.10 -4.16
N TYR A 526 -12.33 15.85 -3.05
CA TYR A 526 -11.73 15.41 -1.79
C TYR A 526 -12.41 14.15 -1.28
N LEU A 527 -13.75 14.10 -1.29
CA LEU A 527 -14.50 12.93 -0.81
C LEU A 527 -14.25 11.68 -1.66
N ARG A 528 -14.10 11.83 -2.98
CA ARG A 528 -13.70 10.72 -3.85
C ARG A 528 -12.37 10.14 -3.40
N CYS A 529 -11.35 10.98 -3.25
CA CYS A 529 -10.03 10.57 -2.79
C CYS A 529 -10.07 9.96 -1.39
N LEU A 530 -10.87 10.55 -0.49
CA LEU A 530 -11.06 10.09 0.88
C LEU A 530 -11.64 8.67 0.92
N TYR A 531 -12.62 8.36 0.08
CA TYR A 531 -13.22 7.02 0.01
C TYR A 531 -12.21 5.95 -0.45
N PHE A 532 -11.36 6.28 -1.43
CA PHE A 532 -10.27 5.38 -1.85
C PHE A 532 -9.23 5.16 -0.75
N ARG A 533 -8.97 6.14 0.12
CA ARG A 533 -8.09 5.95 1.30
C ARG A 533 -8.79 5.18 2.41
N MET A 534 -10.06 5.49 2.67
CA MET A 534 -10.88 4.89 3.71
C MET A 534 -11.06 3.39 3.49
N LYS A 535 -11.33 2.93 2.25
CA LYS A 535 -11.55 1.50 1.96
C LYS A 535 -10.37 0.64 2.41
N GLU A 536 -9.15 1.14 2.24
CA GLU A 536 -7.93 0.42 2.62
C GLU A 536 -7.78 0.33 4.13
N GLN A 537 -8.28 1.31 4.88
CA GLN A 537 -8.18 1.35 6.34
C GLN A 537 -9.30 0.56 7.02
N VAL A 538 -10.52 0.64 6.48
CA VAL A 538 -11.74 0.11 7.10
C VAL A 538 -11.96 -1.37 6.76
N PHE A 539 -11.72 -1.80 5.53
CA PHE A 539 -11.97 -3.19 5.11
C PHE A 539 -10.73 -4.08 5.26
N LYS A 540 -10.12 -4.06 6.46
CA LYS A 540 -9.00 -4.94 6.80
C LYS A 540 -9.47 -6.13 7.63
N GLY A 541 -9.07 -7.35 7.24
CA GLY A 541 -9.37 -8.58 7.96
C GLY A 541 -10.63 -9.30 7.47
N SER A 542 -11.25 -10.09 8.34
CA SER A 542 -12.44 -10.89 8.03
C SER A 542 -13.70 -10.28 8.61
N ARG A 543 -14.84 -10.43 7.93
CA ARG A 543 -16.15 -9.99 8.43
C ARG A 543 -16.56 -10.75 9.72
N PRO A 544 -17.23 -10.07 10.67
CA PRO A 544 -17.49 -8.64 10.70
C PRO A 544 -16.22 -7.83 11.02
N TYR A 545 -16.03 -6.71 10.35
CA TYR A 545 -14.88 -5.82 10.51
C TYR A 545 -14.87 -5.13 11.87
N GLU A 546 -13.68 -4.78 12.35
CA GLU A 546 -13.52 -3.93 13.53
C GLU A 546 -14.14 -2.56 13.27
N SER A 547 -14.89 -2.03 14.25
CA SER A 547 -15.56 -0.73 14.09
C SER A 547 -14.64 0.46 14.35
N ALA A 548 -13.53 0.25 15.06
CA ALA A 548 -12.60 1.33 15.44
C ALA A 548 -12.04 2.11 14.24
N PRO A 549 -11.55 1.49 13.15
CA PRO A 549 -11.05 2.24 12.00
C PRO A 549 -12.10 3.17 11.36
N LEU A 550 -13.35 2.70 11.23
CA LEU A 550 -14.44 3.52 10.69
C LEU A 550 -14.84 4.63 11.67
N GLU A 551 -14.89 4.34 12.97
CA GLU A 551 -15.23 5.35 13.99
C GLU A 551 -14.17 6.45 14.07
N ASP A 552 -12.89 6.09 14.09
CA ASP A 552 -11.79 7.04 14.17
C ASP A 552 -11.67 7.87 12.90
N PHE A 553 -11.95 7.26 11.74
CA PHE A 553 -12.13 7.98 10.48
C PHE A 553 -13.24 9.03 10.58
N LEU A 554 -14.44 8.63 11.01
CA LEU A 554 -15.59 9.55 11.10
C LEU A 554 -15.34 10.66 12.14
N LYS A 555 -14.67 10.38 13.25
CA LYS A 555 -14.28 11.39 14.25
C LYS A 555 -13.26 12.37 13.70
N THR A 556 -12.26 11.90 12.96
CA THR A 556 -11.24 12.75 12.34
C THR A 556 -11.88 13.67 11.30
N GLU A 557 -12.80 13.12 10.50
CA GLU A 557 -13.43 13.86 9.41
C GLU A 557 -14.52 14.82 9.87
N PHE A 558 -15.35 14.46 10.85
CA PHE A 558 -16.51 15.27 11.27
C PHE A 558 -16.34 15.96 12.62
N GLY A 559 -15.25 15.68 13.34
CA GLY A 559 -15.02 16.13 14.70
C GLY A 559 -15.71 15.24 15.74
N GLU A 560 -14.99 14.95 16.84
CA GLU A 560 -15.46 14.03 17.89
C GLU A 560 -16.68 14.58 18.66
N ASN A 561 -16.75 15.90 18.84
CA ASN A 561 -17.75 16.57 19.67
C ASN A 561 -18.79 17.38 18.88
N THR A 562 -18.75 17.32 17.55
CA THR A 562 -19.69 18.05 16.70
C THR A 562 -21.09 17.47 16.81
N LYS A 563 -22.06 18.28 17.21
CA LYS A 563 -23.47 17.90 17.29
C LYS A 563 -24.17 18.16 15.97
N MET A 564 -25.19 17.37 15.67
CA MET A 564 -26.03 17.60 14.49
C MET A 564 -26.63 19.01 14.48
N THR A 565 -27.04 19.53 15.64
CA THR A 565 -27.65 20.86 15.79
C THR A 565 -26.68 22.03 15.62
N ASP A 566 -25.36 21.78 15.60
CA ASP A 566 -24.37 22.84 15.38
C ASP A 566 -24.41 23.35 13.93
N ILE A 567 -25.01 22.58 13.02
CA ILE A 567 -25.07 22.87 11.58
C ILE A 567 -26.49 23.27 11.19
N LYS A 568 -26.69 24.50 10.73
CA LYS A 568 -28.05 25.03 10.48
C LYS A 568 -28.58 24.84 9.06
N PHE A 569 -27.68 24.75 8.08
CA PHE A 569 -28.04 24.69 6.66
C PHE A 569 -27.02 23.86 5.87
N PRO A 570 -27.43 23.11 4.82
CA PRO A 570 -28.81 22.73 4.51
C PRO A 570 -29.42 21.84 5.60
N ARG A 571 -30.74 21.63 5.55
CA ARG A 571 -31.41 20.70 6.49
C ARG A 571 -31.08 19.26 6.10
N VAL A 572 -30.53 18.50 7.04
CA VAL A 572 -30.01 17.15 6.79
C VAL A 572 -30.85 16.09 7.49
N MET A 573 -31.04 14.96 6.82
CA MET A 573 -31.75 13.79 7.32
C MET A 573 -30.90 12.54 7.08
N VAL A 574 -30.54 11.82 8.14
CA VAL A 574 -29.75 10.58 8.03
C VAL A 574 -30.54 9.42 8.63
N THR A 575 -30.82 8.39 7.83
CA THR A 575 -31.67 7.26 8.24
C THR A 575 -30.89 6.20 9.01
N SER A 576 -31.54 5.54 9.96
CA SER A 576 -31.01 4.39 10.70
C SER A 576 -32.15 3.57 11.29
N VAL A 577 -31.92 2.29 11.60
CA VAL A 577 -32.93 1.42 12.21
C VAL A 577 -32.67 1.25 13.70
N LEU A 578 -33.68 1.55 14.52
CA LEU A 578 -33.69 1.24 15.95
C LEU A 578 -33.98 -0.25 16.13
N ALA A 579 -32.94 -1.00 16.50
CA ALA A 579 -32.99 -2.44 16.69
C ALA A 579 -33.14 -2.86 18.16
N ASP A 580 -33.27 -1.90 19.09
CA ASP A 580 -33.54 -2.16 20.52
C ASP A 580 -35.00 -2.55 20.82
N ARG A 581 -35.82 -2.75 19.78
CA ARG A 581 -37.26 -3.00 19.84
C ARG A 581 -37.70 -3.92 18.71
N HIS A 582 -38.84 -4.60 18.91
CA HIS A 582 -39.48 -5.43 17.90
C HIS A 582 -40.97 -5.06 17.78
N PRO A 583 -41.47 -4.66 16.60
CA PRO A 583 -40.72 -4.49 15.34
C PRO A 583 -39.71 -3.34 15.40
N GLY A 584 -38.63 -3.43 14.62
CA GLY A 584 -37.64 -2.35 14.51
C GLY A 584 -38.26 -1.10 13.86
N GLU A 585 -37.84 0.08 14.30
CA GLU A 585 -38.41 1.36 13.85
C GLU A 585 -37.38 2.21 13.09
N LEU A 586 -37.83 2.97 12.09
CA LEU A 586 -36.98 3.94 11.40
C LEU A 586 -36.72 5.15 12.31
N HIS A 587 -35.44 5.47 12.50
CA HIS A 587 -34.98 6.69 13.11
C HIS A 587 -34.31 7.58 12.05
N ILE A 588 -34.55 8.89 12.16
CA ILE A 588 -33.91 9.89 11.30
C ILE A 588 -33.13 10.84 12.21
N PHE A 589 -31.81 10.85 12.06
CA PHE A 589 -30.96 11.87 12.66
C PHE A 589 -31.13 13.17 11.87
N ARG A 590 -31.32 14.29 12.57
CA ARG A 590 -31.69 15.59 11.98
C ARG A 590 -30.85 16.70 12.60
N ASN A 591 -30.62 17.77 11.86
CA ASN A 591 -30.02 19.01 12.39
C ASN A 591 -31.05 20.11 12.71
N TYR A 592 -32.34 19.79 12.62
CA TYR A 592 -33.45 20.68 12.91
C TYR A 592 -34.43 20.02 13.89
N ASP A 593 -35.24 20.84 14.54
CA ASP A 593 -36.19 20.35 15.53
C ASP A 593 -37.23 19.42 14.90
N PRO A 594 -37.51 18.27 15.53
CA PRO A 594 -38.45 17.29 14.98
C PRO A 594 -39.87 17.88 14.90
N PRO A 595 -40.65 17.53 13.87
CA PRO A 595 -42.01 18.03 13.72
C PRO A 595 -42.89 17.68 14.94
N SER A 596 -43.47 18.70 15.58
CA SER A 596 -44.28 18.62 16.81
C SER A 596 -45.70 18.07 16.60
N VAL A 597 -45.94 17.35 15.50
CA VAL A 597 -47.29 16.87 15.16
C VAL A 597 -47.72 15.76 16.12
N SER A 598 -48.87 15.96 16.78
CA SER A 598 -49.58 14.93 17.55
C SER A 598 -49.79 13.67 16.71
N ARG A 599 -48.90 12.69 16.88
CA ARG A 599 -49.06 11.32 16.36
C ARG A 599 -49.70 10.47 17.45
N GLU A 600 -50.72 9.70 17.10
CA GLU A 600 -51.04 8.50 17.88
C GLU A 600 -49.80 7.60 17.85
N ALA A 601 -49.30 7.19 19.02
CA ALA A 601 -48.15 6.30 19.06
C ALA A 601 -48.55 4.97 18.39
N PRO A 602 -47.85 4.52 17.32
CA PRO A 602 -48.24 3.34 16.56
C PRO A 602 -48.24 2.06 17.40
N TYR A 603 -47.48 2.06 18.50
CA TYR A 603 -47.38 0.97 19.47
C TYR A 603 -47.61 1.51 20.89
N THR A 604 -48.85 1.81 21.25
CA THR A 604 -49.23 1.90 22.67
C THR A 604 -49.34 0.49 23.24
N THR A 605 -48.64 0.17 24.34
CA THR A 605 -48.88 -1.06 25.12
C THR A 605 -50.31 -1.05 25.66
N THR A 606 -51.26 -1.57 24.88
CA THR A 606 -52.69 -1.61 25.23
C THR A 606 -53.18 -2.99 25.62
N ALA A 607 -52.33 -4.03 25.61
CA ALA A 607 -52.78 -5.39 25.90
C ALA A 607 -52.12 -5.99 27.15
N THR A 608 -52.92 -6.16 28.21
CA THR A 608 -52.67 -7.02 29.39
C THR A 608 -53.01 -8.50 29.13
N PHE A 609 -52.99 -8.95 27.86
CA PHE A 609 -53.34 -10.33 27.52
C PHE A 609 -52.09 -11.21 27.50
N LYS A 610 -52.03 -12.20 28.40
CA LYS A 610 -51.11 -13.34 28.27
C LYS A 610 -51.50 -14.17 27.04
N PRO A 611 -50.55 -14.65 26.23
CA PRO A 611 -50.86 -15.53 25.10
C PRO A 611 -51.59 -16.78 25.59
N LEU A 612 -52.73 -17.11 24.98
CA LEU A 612 -53.64 -18.19 25.38
C LEU A 612 -53.14 -19.59 24.99
N THR A 613 -52.06 -19.71 24.23
CA THR A 613 -51.49 -20.99 23.81
C THR A 613 -49.97 -20.86 23.61
N ILE A 614 -49.20 -21.59 24.42
CA ILE A 614 -47.81 -21.93 24.10
C ILE A 614 -47.89 -23.17 23.21
N PRO A 615 -47.32 -23.18 21.99
CA PRO A 615 -47.27 -24.39 21.18
C PRO A 615 -46.42 -25.44 21.92
N GLN A 616 -47.04 -26.53 22.37
CA GLN A 616 -46.33 -27.68 22.91
C GLN A 616 -45.67 -28.45 21.74
N GLY A 617 -44.35 -28.68 21.83
CA GLY A 617 -43.66 -29.69 21.01
C GLY A 617 -42.41 -29.27 20.24
N TRP A 618 -41.72 -28.18 20.58
CA TRP A 618 -40.45 -27.79 19.94
C TRP A 618 -39.33 -27.74 20.98
N GLU A 619 -38.93 -28.93 21.47
CA GLU A 619 -37.72 -29.15 22.25
C GLU A 619 -36.62 -29.65 21.30
N ASP A 620 -36.00 -28.75 20.53
CA ASP A 620 -34.70 -28.99 19.90
C ASP A 620 -33.87 -27.71 20.08
N GLU A 621 -32.79 -27.80 20.86
CA GLU A 621 -32.01 -26.67 21.38
C GLU A 621 -31.08 -25.97 20.36
N ASP A 622 -31.11 -26.32 19.07
CA ASP A 622 -30.12 -25.84 18.09
C ASP A 622 -30.64 -24.84 17.03
N VAL A 623 -31.79 -24.20 17.29
CA VAL A 623 -32.22 -23.03 16.51
C VAL A 623 -32.21 -21.81 17.43
N LEU A 624 -31.44 -20.78 17.05
CA LEU A 624 -31.46 -19.43 17.65
C LEU A 624 -32.85 -18.80 17.45
N ILE A 625 -33.84 -19.30 18.18
CA ILE A 625 -35.15 -18.69 18.34
C ILE A 625 -34.92 -17.52 19.30
N VAL A 626 -35.15 -16.31 18.80
CA VAL A 626 -35.32 -15.12 19.65
C VAL A 626 -36.42 -15.46 20.66
N ARG A 627 -36.03 -15.87 21.87
CA ARG A 627 -36.97 -16.08 22.96
C ARG A 627 -37.65 -14.72 23.18
N TYR A 628 -38.97 -14.68 23.09
CA TYR A 628 -39.76 -13.62 23.71
C TYR A 628 -39.48 -13.73 25.22
N THR A 629 -38.43 -13.09 25.70
CA THR A 629 -38.10 -13.06 27.11
C THR A 629 -39.27 -12.43 27.85
N GLU A 630 -39.75 -13.08 28.92
CA GLU A 630 -40.72 -12.53 29.89
C GLU A 630 -40.15 -11.34 30.70
N GLU A 631 -39.18 -10.59 30.15
CA GLU A 631 -38.73 -9.35 30.75
C GLU A 631 -39.85 -8.30 30.63
N PRO A 632 -40.15 -7.54 31.72
CA PRO A 632 -41.15 -6.49 31.66
C PRO A 632 -40.78 -5.49 30.54
N PRO A 633 -41.76 -4.87 29.86
CA PRO A 633 -41.49 -3.97 28.75
C PRO A 633 -40.56 -2.86 29.22
N ARG A 634 -39.29 -2.94 28.79
CA ARG A 634 -38.30 -1.88 29.08
C ARG A 634 -38.87 -0.59 28.52
N LYS A 635 -38.98 0.45 29.35
CA LYS A 635 -39.47 1.77 28.91
C LYS A 635 -38.71 2.18 27.63
N ILE A 636 -39.46 2.48 26.57
CA ILE A 636 -38.89 2.95 25.29
C ILE A 636 -38.00 4.15 25.58
N ARG A 637 -36.69 3.99 25.41
CA ARG A 637 -35.70 5.03 25.69
C ARG A 637 -35.68 6.03 24.53
N LYS A 638 -35.88 7.33 24.82
CA LYS A 638 -35.70 8.41 23.83
C LYS A 638 -34.24 8.54 23.41
N VAL A 639 -33.99 9.05 22.21
CA VAL A 639 -32.63 9.38 21.73
C VAL A 639 -32.11 10.59 22.49
N THR A 640 -30.91 10.50 23.04
CA THR A 640 -30.28 11.59 23.81
C THR A 640 -29.44 12.49 22.90
N ASP A 641 -29.14 13.71 23.34
CA ASP A 641 -28.27 14.62 22.58
C ASP A 641 -26.85 14.06 22.39
N GLU A 642 -26.38 13.24 23.33
CA GLU A 642 -25.11 12.51 23.22
C GLU A 642 -25.11 11.45 22.09
N GLU A 643 -26.29 10.95 21.70
CA GLU A 643 -26.46 10.04 20.58
C GLU A 643 -26.58 10.79 19.24
N GLN A 644 -26.78 12.13 19.25
CA GLN A 644 -26.90 12.99 18.08
C GLN A 644 -25.58 13.72 17.71
N LEU A 645 -24.44 13.07 17.95
CA LEU A 645 -23.16 13.51 17.38
C LEU A 645 -23.10 13.15 15.90
N VAL A 646 -22.49 14.01 15.08
CA VAL A 646 -22.42 13.84 13.62
C VAL A 646 -21.77 12.50 13.24
N TRP A 647 -20.61 12.19 13.82
CA TRP A 647 -19.91 10.94 13.54
C TRP A 647 -20.69 9.69 14.02
N ARG A 648 -21.47 9.80 15.12
CA ARG A 648 -22.32 8.71 15.60
C ARG A 648 -23.53 8.49 14.72
N ALA A 649 -24.15 9.57 14.20
CA ALA A 649 -25.22 9.47 13.22
C ALA A 649 -24.73 8.80 11.93
N ALA A 650 -23.56 9.22 11.43
CA ALA A 650 -22.89 8.61 10.28
C ALA A 650 -22.64 7.11 10.50
N ARG A 651 -22.05 6.73 11.65
CA ARG A 651 -21.76 5.33 11.99
C ARG A 651 -23.01 4.48 12.19
N SER A 652 -24.04 5.05 12.82
CA SER A 652 -25.34 4.38 13.03
C SER A 652 -26.04 4.10 11.70
N SER A 653 -25.95 5.05 10.75
CA SER A 653 -26.50 4.88 9.41
C SER A 653 -25.71 3.89 8.56
N GLY A 654 -24.37 3.91 8.62
CA GLY A 654 -23.48 3.00 7.88
C GLY A 654 -23.25 1.63 8.51
N ALA A 655 -24.05 1.25 9.52
CA ALA A 655 -23.90 0.03 10.31
C ALA A 655 -24.37 -1.24 9.57
N ALA A 656 -23.90 -1.46 8.34
CA ALA A 656 -24.40 -2.54 7.47
C ALA A 656 -24.33 -3.91 8.18
N PRO A 657 -25.47 -4.57 8.43
CA PRO A 657 -25.50 -5.91 9.02
C PRO A 657 -24.64 -6.87 8.18
N THR A 658 -23.98 -7.83 8.83
CA THR A 658 -22.95 -8.75 8.26
C THR A 658 -21.57 -8.15 7.99
N TYR A 659 -21.45 -6.82 7.83
CA TYR A 659 -20.16 -6.15 7.63
C TYR A 659 -19.61 -5.56 8.93
N PHE A 660 -20.47 -4.87 9.69
CA PHE A 660 -20.09 -4.25 10.95
C PHE A 660 -21.00 -4.74 12.08
N ARG A 661 -20.51 -4.63 13.31
CA ARG A 661 -21.35 -4.83 14.50
C ARG A 661 -22.35 -3.66 14.63
N PRO A 662 -23.49 -3.84 15.32
CA PRO A 662 -24.41 -2.74 15.61
C PRO A 662 -23.73 -1.61 16.39
N MET A 663 -24.12 -0.36 16.14
CA MET A 663 -23.65 0.80 16.92
C MET A 663 -24.64 1.08 18.03
N GLY A 664 -24.38 0.55 19.23
CA GLY A 664 -25.34 0.60 20.33
C GLY A 664 -26.64 -0.08 19.94
N ARG A 665 -27.69 0.73 19.74
CA ARG A 665 -29.04 0.27 19.35
C ARG A 665 -29.40 0.47 17.88
N PHE A 666 -28.46 0.99 17.10
CA PHE A 666 -28.67 1.37 15.71
C PHE A 666 -28.09 0.35 14.73
N LEU A 667 -28.85 0.06 13.68
CA LEU A 667 -28.44 -0.67 12.48
C LEU A 667 -28.54 0.22 11.24
N ASP A 668 -27.97 -0.25 10.14
CA ASP A 668 -28.00 0.47 8.86
C ASP A 668 -29.43 0.82 8.45
N GLY A 669 -29.62 2.07 8.02
CA GLY A 669 -30.88 2.56 7.49
C GLY A 669 -31.34 1.80 6.24
N GLY A 670 -30.41 1.14 5.55
CA GLY A 670 -30.66 0.32 4.36
C GLY A 670 -31.67 -0.80 4.55
N LEU A 671 -31.88 -1.27 5.78
CA LEU A 671 -32.89 -2.29 6.07
C LEU A 671 -34.34 -1.81 5.92
N LEU A 672 -34.60 -0.51 6.10
CA LEU A 672 -35.96 0.06 6.05
C LEU A 672 -36.11 1.17 4.99
N ALA A 673 -35.07 1.95 4.77
CA ALA A 673 -35.09 3.17 3.95
C ALA A 673 -33.79 3.32 3.14
N ASN A 674 -33.38 2.28 2.38
CA ASN A 674 -32.12 2.36 1.61
C ASN A 674 -32.12 3.48 0.56
N ASN A 675 -33.27 3.74 -0.04
CA ASN A 675 -33.56 4.97 -0.77
C ASN A 675 -34.41 5.88 0.14
N PRO A 676 -33.87 6.97 0.69
CA PRO A 676 -34.57 7.78 1.67
C PRO A 676 -35.64 8.70 1.05
N THR A 677 -35.90 8.64 -0.26
CA THR A 677 -36.73 9.64 -0.95
C THR A 677 -38.14 9.75 -0.41
N LEU A 678 -38.83 8.61 -0.22
CA LEU A 678 -40.20 8.60 0.31
C LEU A 678 -40.25 9.08 1.76
N ASP A 679 -39.31 8.63 2.58
CA ASP A 679 -39.20 9.02 4.00
C ASP A 679 -38.86 10.52 4.14
N ALA A 680 -37.95 11.03 3.30
CA ALA A 680 -37.57 12.43 3.27
C ALA A 680 -38.73 13.33 2.82
N MET A 681 -39.48 12.96 1.78
CA MET A 681 -40.68 13.69 1.37
C MET A 681 -41.75 13.69 2.48
N THR A 682 -41.91 12.56 3.17
CA THR A 682 -42.82 12.44 4.30
C THR A 682 -42.40 13.37 5.45
N GLU A 683 -41.10 13.42 5.73
CA GLU A 683 -40.52 14.26 6.77
C GLU A 683 -40.65 15.76 6.45
N VAL A 684 -40.33 16.18 5.22
CA VAL A 684 -40.51 17.57 4.75
C VAL A 684 -41.98 18.00 4.87
N HIS A 685 -42.91 17.13 4.48
CA HIS A 685 -44.33 17.39 4.65
C HIS A 685 -44.72 17.56 6.13
N GLN A 686 -44.24 16.67 7.01
CA GLN A 686 -44.50 16.75 8.45
C GLN A 686 -43.91 18.01 9.08
N TYR A 687 -42.70 18.40 8.69
CA TYR A 687 -42.05 19.63 9.11
C TYR A 687 -42.88 20.87 8.72
N ASN A 688 -43.28 20.96 7.46
CA ASN A 688 -44.16 22.03 6.99
C ASN A 688 -45.49 22.05 7.73
N LYS A 689 -46.09 20.88 8.01
CA LYS A 689 -47.34 20.79 8.78
C LYS A 689 -47.17 21.27 10.22
N ALA A 690 -46.05 20.95 10.88
CA ALA A 690 -45.73 21.42 12.22
C ALA A 690 -45.56 22.94 12.25
N LEU A 691 -44.84 23.52 11.28
CA LEU A 691 -44.69 24.97 11.16
C LEU A 691 -46.04 25.69 10.99
N LYS A 692 -46.97 25.12 10.21
CA LYS A 692 -48.34 25.67 10.10
C LYS A 692 -49.09 25.61 11.43
N ALA A 693 -48.98 24.51 12.16
CA ALA A 693 -49.62 24.35 13.47
C ALA A 693 -49.08 25.35 14.51
N GLU A 694 -47.80 25.72 14.41
CA GLU A 694 -47.14 26.73 15.26
C GLU A 694 -47.43 28.18 14.82
N GLY A 695 -48.26 28.39 13.79
CA GLY A 695 -48.58 29.73 13.27
C GLY A 695 -47.49 30.34 12.38
N ARG A 696 -46.47 29.56 11.97
CA ARG A 696 -45.33 29.97 11.15
C ARG A 696 -45.54 29.63 9.67
N GLU A 697 -46.74 29.86 9.13
CA GLU A 697 -47.06 29.47 7.75
C GLU A 697 -46.18 30.18 6.70
N LYS A 698 -45.70 31.38 6.99
CA LYS A 698 -44.79 32.14 6.11
C LYS A 698 -43.43 31.47 5.90
N ASP A 699 -43.02 30.59 6.83
CA ASP A 699 -41.76 29.86 6.76
C ASP A 699 -41.90 28.56 5.96
N THR A 700 -43.13 28.16 5.61
CA THR A 700 -43.37 26.93 4.85
C THR A 700 -43.13 27.13 3.37
N LYS A 701 -42.38 26.18 2.78
CA LYS A 701 -42.07 26.17 1.36
C LYS A 701 -42.53 24.86 0.74
N LYS A 702 -43.11 24.95 -0.45
CA LYS A 702 -43.49 23.76 -1.22
C LYS A 702 -42.23 23.14 -1.83
N LEU A 703 -42.20 21.82 -1.90
CA LEU A 703 -41.13 21.08 -2.54
C LEU A 703 -41.23 21.26 -4.07
N GLY A 704 -40.24 21.90 -4.67
CA GLY A 704 -40.23 22.15 -6.12
C GLY A 704 -39.54 21.05 -6.92
N ILE A 705 -38.41 20.55 -6.40
CA ILE A 705 -37.56 19.57 -7.08
C ILE A 705 -37.07 18.53 -6.08
N VAL A 706 -37.09 17.26 -6.50
CA VAL A 706 -36.50 16.11 -5.80
C VAL A 706 -35.50 15.44 -6.73
N VAL A 707 -34.24 15.38 -6.31
CA VAL A 707 -33.17 14.67 -7.00
C VAL A 707 -32.78 13.46 -6.16
N SER A 708 -32.99 12.26 -6.70
CA SER A 708 -32.59 10.99 -6.07
C SER A 708 -31.42 10.38 -6.83
N LEU A 709 -30.32 10.14 -6.12
CA LEU A 709 -29.08 9.59 -6.65
C LEU A 709 -28.85 8.17 -6.12
N GLY A 710 -28.67 7.21 -7.03
CA GLY A 710 -28.42 5.81 -6.73
C GLY A 710 -26.96 5.39 -6.85
N THR A 711 -26.54 4.40 -6.07
CA THR A 711 -25.16 3.86 -6.07
C THR A 711 -24.88 2.89 -7.23
N GLY A 712 -25.63 2.98 -8.32
CA GLY A 712 -25.52 2.11 -9.50
C GLY A 712 -26.35 0.83 -9.42
N LYS A 713 -26.89 0.41 -10.56
CA LYS A 713 -27.71 -0.78 -10.75
C LYS A 713 -26.85 -1.96 -11.16
N PRO A 714 -26.91 -3.11 -10.46
CA PRO A 714 -26.23 -4.32 -10.92
C PRO A 714 -26.86 -4.82 -12.24
N PRO A 715 -26.11 -5.59 -13.05
CA PRO A 715 -26.67 -6.23 -14.24
C PRO A 715 -27.77 -7.22 -13.87
N GLN A 716 -28.79 -7.35 -14.71
CA GLN A 716 -29.87 -8.31 -14.48
C GLN A 716 -29.37 -9.73 -14.77
N VAL A 717 -29.38 -10.59 -13.75
CA VAL A 717 -28.96 -11.99 -13.86
C VAL A 717 -30.18 -12.91 -13.75
N VAL A 718 -30.26 -13.91 -14.63
CA VAL A 718 -31.31 -14.93 -14.57
C VAL A 718 -30.95 -15.96 -13.48
N VAL A 719 -31.79 -16.10 -12.47
CA VAL A 719 -31.63 -17.12 -11.42
C VAL A 719 -32.38 -18.38 -11.82
N SER A 720 -31.67 -19.48 -12.09
CA SER A 720 -32.27 -20.79 -12.39
C SER A 720 -32.68 -21.50 -11.11
N SER A 721 -33.98 -21.44 -10.76
CA SER A 721 -34.70 -22.20 -9.71
C SER A 721 -34.10 -22.19 -8.29
N VAL A 722 -34.75 -21.49 -7.36
CA VAL A 722 -34.50 -21.61 -5.91
C VAL A 722 -35.35 -22.77 -5.38
N ASP A 723 -34.82 -23.99 -5.44
CA ASP A 723 -35.52 -25.19 -4.95
C ASP A 723 -35.21 -25.42 -3.46
N VAL A 724 -36.19 -25.20 -2.58
CA VAL A 724 -36.07 -25.31 -1.11
C VAL A 724 -37.04 -26.37 -0.58
N PHE A 725 -37.13 -27.54 -1.21
CA PHE A 725 -37.88 -28.66 -0.64
C PHE A 725 -37.13 -29.38 0.49
N ARG A 726 -37.91 -29.96 1.42
CA ARG A 726 -37.45 -30.74 2.59
C ARG A 726 -36.67 -31.97 2.10
N PRO A 727 -35.37 -32.09 2.39
CA PRO A 727 -34.50 -33.05 1.74
C PRO A 727 -34.82 -34.48 2.18
N SER A 728 -34.84 -35.40 1.22
CA SER A 728 -35.08 -36.83 1.47
C SER A 728 -33.79 -37.66 1.50
N ASN A 729 -32.65 -37.09 1.10
CA ASN A 729 -31.34 -37.75 1.07
C ASN A 729 -30.17 -36.75 1.33
N PRO A 730 -28.97 -37.19 1.79
CA PRO A 730 -27.85 -36.31 2.15
C PRO A 730 -27.31 -35.41 1.02
N LEU A 731 -27.42 -35.84 -0.24
CA LEU A 731 -27.01 -35.04 -1.40
C LEU A 731 -28.01 -33.91 -1.72
N GLU A 732 -29.30 -34.10 -1.37
CA GLU A 732 -30.32 -33.05 -1.48
C GLU A 732 -30.18 -32.02 -0.36
N LEU A 733 -29.72 -32.43 0.82
CA LEU A 733 -29.44 -31.53 1.94
C LEU A 733 -28.50 -30.39 1.52
N ALA A 734 -27.40 -30.71 0.81
CA ALA A 734 -26.46 -29.72 0.30
C ALA A 734 -27.11 -28.75 -0.71
N LYS A 735 -28.01 -29.25 -1.59
CA LYS A 735 -28.76 -28.41 -2.53
C LYS A 735 -29.77 -27.51 -1.81
N THR A 736 -30.47 -28.03 -0.79
CA THR A 736 -31.38 -27.24 0.05
C THR A 736 -30.63 -26.17 0.84
N PHE A 737 -29.43 -26.45 1.35
CA PHE A 737 -28.59 -25.44 2.02
C PHE A 737 -28.15 -24.31 1.07
N VAL A 738 -27.75 -24.65 -0.16
CA VAL A 738 -27.43 -23.66 -1.19
C VAL A 738 -28.68 -22.86 -1.57
N GLY A 739 -29.82 -23.53 -1.79
CA GLY A 739 -31.10 -22.88 -2.10
C GLY A 739 -31.60 -21.96 -0.99
N ALA A 740 -31.48 -22.35 0.28
CA ALA A 740 -31.84 -21.54 1.43
C ALA A 740 -30.91 -20.32 1.59
N LYS A 741 -29.61 -20.46 1.29
CA LYS A 741 -28.65 -19.35 1.28
C LYS A 741 -28.99 -18.34 0.18
N GLU A 742 -29.28 -18.80 -1.04
CA GLU A 742 -29.67 -17.93 -2.16
C GLU A 742 -31.02 -17.25 -1.88
N LEU A 743 -32.00 -17.94 -1.29
CA LEU A 743 -33.26 -17.34 -0.85
C LEU A 743 -33.03 -16.26 0.22
N GLY A 744 -32.15 -16.54 1.18
CA GLY A 744 -31.75 -15.57 2.21
C GLY A 744 -31.09 -14.33 1.61
N LYS A 745 -30.18 -14.49 0.63
CA LYS A 745 -29.59 -13.37 -0.12
C LYS A 745 -30.67 -12.58 -0.84
N MET A 746 -31.58 -13.24 -1.54
CA MET A 746 -32.68 -12.60 -2.27
C MET A 746 -33.60 -11.79 -1.35
N LEU A 747 -33.88 -12.28 -0.13
CA LEU A 747 -34.66 -11.52 0.86
C LEU A 747 -33.94 -10.23 1.29
N VAL A 748 -32.63 -10.31 1.55
CA VAL A 748 -31.83 -9.12 1.87
C VAL A 748 -31.79 -8.15 0.70
N ASP A 749 -31.62 -8.65 -0.52
CA ASP A 749 -31.64 -7.83 -1.74
C ASP A 749 -32.99 -7.12 -1.92
N CYS A 750 -34.12 -7.82 -1.67
CA CYS A 750 -35.45 -7.20 -1.70
C CYS A 750 -35.65 -6.15 -0.59
N CYS A 751 -35.15 -6.40 0.62
CA CYS A 751 -35.26 -5.45 1.74
C CYS A 751 -34.40 -4.20 1.53
N THR A 752 -33.30 -4.33 0.79
CA THR A 752 -32.32 -3.25 0.58
C THR A 752 -32.37 -2.65 -0.83
N ASP A 753 -33.34 -3.03 -1.67
CA ASP A 753 -33.51 -2.48 -3.01
C ASP A 753 -33.78 -0.97 -2.96
N SER A 754 -33.01 -0.20 -3.73
CA SER A 754 -33.07 1.26 -3.79
C SER A 754 -33.59 1.79 -5.13
N ASP A 755 -33.62 0.98 -6.18
CA ASP A 755 -33.93 1.42 -7.55
C ASP A 755 -35.29 0.90 -8.07
N GLY A 756 -35.85 -0.15 -7.48
CA GLY A 756 -37.14 -0.72 -7.88
C GLY A 756 -38.36 0.08 -7.44
N CYS A 757 -39.28 -0.56 -6.71
CA CYS A 757 -40.59 0.05 -6.40
C CYS A 757 -40.52 1.39 -5.67
N ALA A 758 -39.45 1.65 -4.89
CA ALA A 758 -39.26 2.91 -4.19
C ALA A 758 -39.19 4.10 -5.17
N VAL A 759 -38.52 3.94 -6.31
CA VAL A 759 -38.37 4.99 -7.34
C VAL A 759 -39.70 5.26 -8.03
N ASP A 760 -40.46 4.23 -8.40
CA ASP A 760 -41.75 4.39 -9.08
C ASP A 760 -42.79 5.03 -8.17
N ARG A 761 -42.81 4.65 -6.89
CA ARG A 761 -43.63 5.30 -5.88
C ARG A 761 -43.24 6.76 -5.75
N ALA A 762 -41.95 7.07 -5.53
CA ALA A 762 -41.50 8.45 -5.38
C ALA A 762 -41.86 9.32 -6.59
N ARG A 763 -41.69 8.79 -7.81
CA ARG A 763 -42.08 9.46 -9.05
C ARG A 763 -43.58 9.77 -9.09
N ALA A 764 -44.44 8.79 -8.89
CA ALA A 764 -45.89 8.96 -8.94
C ALA A 764 -46.39 9.95 -7.85
N TRP A 765 -45.81 9.89 -6.65
CA TRP A 765 -46.14 10.82 -5.58
C TRP A 765 -45.66 12.25 -5.88
N CYS A 766 -44.49 12.44 -6.49
CA CYS A 766 -44.01 13.74 -6.94
C CYS A 766 -44.90 14.33 -8.04
N GLU A 767 -45.32 13.53 -9.01
CA GLU A 767 -46.26 13.93 -10.06
C GLU A 767 -47.60 14.39 -9.46
N MET A 768 -48.09 13.72 -8.42
CA MET A 768 -49.33 14.08 -7.74
C MET A 768 -49.26 15.45 -7.02
N ILE A 769 -48.08 15.87 -6.54
CA ILE A 769 -47.90 17.13 -5.81
C ILE A 769 -47.30 18.25 -6.67
N ASP A 770 -47.21 18.06 -7.99
CA ASP A 770 -46.53 18.95 -8.94
C ASP A 770 -45.08 19.27 -8.55
N THR A 771 -44.31 18.25 -8.16
CA THR A 771 -42.88 18.34 -7.85
C THR A 771 -42.09 17.61 -8.93
N ILE A 772 -41.00 18.22 -9.41
CA ILE A 772 -40.15 17.61 -10.44
C ILE A 772 -39.30 16.52 -9.77
N TYR A 773 -39.34 15.29 -10.30
CA TYR A 773 -38.54 14.16 -9.80
C TYR A 773 -37.49 13.71 -10.80
N HIS A 774 -36.21 13.75 -10.40
CA HIS A 774 -35.09 13.21 -11.17
C HIS A 774 -34.45 12.05 -10.44
N ARG A 775 -34.42 10.86 -11.07
CA ARG A 775 -33.65 9.71 -10.62
C ARG A 775 -32.43 9.52 -11.52
N LEU A 776 -31.23 9.58 -10.94
CA LEU A 776 -29.98 9.26 -11.61
C LEU A 776 -29.33 8.05 -10.93
N SER A 777 -29.10 6.98 -11.70
CA SER A 777 -28.45 5.76 -11.23
C SER A 777 -27.91 5.01 -12.46
N PRO A 778 -26.58 4.87 -12.62
CA PRO A 778 -25.98 4.25 -13.80
C PRO A 778 -26.20 2.74 -13.79
N GLN A 779 -26.27 2.13 -14.98
CA GLN A 779 -26.24 0.68 -15.13
C GLN A 779 -24.79 0.21 -15.08
N LEU A 780 -24.46 -0.66 -14.13
CA LEU A 780 -23.12 -1.23 -13.99
C LEU A 780 -22.99 -2.51 -14.82
N SER A 781 -21.79 -2.79 -15.32
CA SER A 781 -21.50 -4.00 -16.11
C SER A 781 -21.38 -5.26 -15.24
N GLN A 782 -21.03 -5.08 -13.96
CA GLN A 782 -20.79 -6.16 -13.00
C GLN A 782 -21.36 -5.83 -11.61
N GLU A 783 -21.57 -6.85 -10.79
CA GLU A 783 -21.97 -6.69 -9.39
C GLU A 783 -20.76 -6.25 -8.56
N VAL A 784 -20.73 -4.96 -8.16
CA VAL A 784 -19.73 -4.43 -7.24
C VAL A 784 -20.23 -4.61 -5.80
N MET A 785 -19.42 -5.27 -4.97
CA MET A 785 -19.73 -5.55 -3.57
C MET A 785 -19.63 -4.30 -2.69
N LEU A 786 -20.28 -4.31 -1.53
CA LEU A 786 -20.32 -3.15 -0.61
C LEU A 786 -18.96 -2.80 0.01
N ASP A 787 -18.05 -3.77 0.10
CA ASP A 787 -16.70 -3.66 0.65
C ASP A 787 -15.61 -3.93 -0.40
N GLU A 788 -15.90 -3.62 -1.68
CA GLU A 788 -14.90 -3.73 -2.75
C GLU A 788 -13.68 -2.86 -2.46
N VAL A 789 -12.48 -3.45 -2.59
CA VAL A 789 -11.20 -2.80 -2.29
C VAL A 789 -10.30 -2.66 -3.52
N SER A 790 -10.61 -3.35 -4.63
CA SER A 790 -9.85 -3.29 -5.88
C SER A 790 -9.99 -1.93 -6.54
N ASP A 791 -8.86 -1.22 -6.69
CA ASP A 791 -8.83 0.08 -7.37
C ASP A 791 -9.29 -0.05 -8.83
N ALA A 792 -8.92 -1.14 -9.51
CA ALA A 792 -9.34 -1.38 -10.89
C ALA A 792 -10.87 -1.51 -11.01
N ALA A 793 -11.51 -2.30 -10.14
CA ALA A 793 -12.96 -2.50 -10.17
C ALA A 793 -13.73 -1.20 -9.84
N LEU A 794 -13.23 -0.43 -8.87
CA LEU A 794 -13.83 0.86 -8.52
C LEU A 794 -13.63 1.92 -9.61
N VAL A 795 -12.47 1.96 -10.25
CA VAL A 795 -12.20 2.85 -11.39
C VAL A 795 -13.08 2.48 -12.58
N ASP A 796 -13.28 1.19 -12.87
CA ASP A 796 -14.19 0.76 -13.94
C ASP A 796 -15.65 1.14 -13.65
N MET A 797 -16.10 0.97 -12.40
CA MET A 797 -17.42 1.44 -11.96
C MET A 797 -17.58 2.96 -12.13
N LEU A 798 -16.55 3.74 -11.77
CA LEU A 798 -16.55 5.19 -11.95
C LEU A 798 -16.48 5.60 -13.42
N TRP A 799 -15.76 4.84 -14.24
CA TRP A 799 -15.71 5.01 -15.68
C TRP A 799 -17.08 4.78 -16.32
N GLU A 800 -17.80 3.73 -15.95
CA GLU A 800 -19.18 3.47 -16.38
C GLU A 800 -20.14 4.58 -15.94
N THR A 801 -19.92 5.13 -14.74
CA THR A 801 -20.67 6.29 -14.26
C THR A 801 -20.40 7.52 -15.13
N GLN A 802 -19.13 7.77 -15.50
CA GLN A 802 -18.75 8.85 -16.41
C GLN A 802 -19.42 8.70 -17.78
N MET A 803 -19.49 7.46 -18.28
CA MET A 803 -20.19 7.13 -19.52
C MET A 803 -21.68 7.45 -19.46
N TYR A 804 -22.34 7.01 -18.41
CA TYR A 804 -23.74 7.32 -18.15
C TYR A 804 -23.99 8.83 -18.08
N LEU A 805 -23.13 9.58 -17.40
CA LEU A 805 -23.23 11.04 -17.29
C LEU A 805 -23.08 11.73 -18.65
N TYR A 806 -22.18 11.24 -19.50
CA TYR A 806 -22.04 11.76 -20.86
C TYR A 806 -23.30 11.52 -21.72
N GLU A 807 -23.90 10.33 -21.62
CA GLU A 807 -25.19 10.02 -22.28
C GLU A 807 -26.34 10.89 -21.73
N LYS A 808 -26.29 11.25 -20.45
CA LYS A 808 -27.30 12.06 -19.75
C LYS A 808 -26.95 13.54 -19.63
N ARG A 809 -25.97 14.04 -20.39
CA ARG A 809 -25.50 15.43 -20.30
C ARG A 809 -26.61 16.48 -20.44
N GLU A 810 -27.56 16.26 -21.35
CA GLU A 810 -28.69 17.19 -21.57
C GLU A 810 -29.63 17.22 -20.36
N VAL A 811 -29.84 16.06 -19.72
CA VAL A 811 -30.64 15.94 -18.49
C VAL A 811 -29.91 16.63 -17.32
N LEU A 812 -28.59 16.47 -17.21
CA LEU A 812 -27.78 17.14 -16.19
C LEU A 812 -27.78 18.66 -16.36
N GLN A 813 -27.62 19.15 -17.59
CA GLN A 813 -27.68 20.58 -17.91
C GLN A 813 -29.05 21.17 -17.56
N SER A 814 -30.13 20.53 -18.00
CA SER A 814 -31.48 20.94 -17.64
C SER A 814 -31.72 20.93 -16.13
N LEU A 815 -31.21 19.91 -15.43
CA LEU A 815 -31.31 19.83 -13.97
C LEU A 815 -30.54 20.96 -13.29
N ALA A 816 -29.31 21.26 -13.73
CA ALA A 816 -28.51 22.34 -13.20
C ALA A 816 -29.22 23.70 -13.39
N GLU A 817 -29.77 23.96 -14.57
CA GLU A 817 -30.56 25.17 -14.83
C GLU A 817 -31.79 25.27 -13.92
N LEU A 818 -32.52 24.16 -13.73
CA LEU A 818 -33.68 24.11 -12.82
C LEU A 818 -33.29 24.39 -11.36
N LEU A 819 -32.13 23.90 -10.92
CA LEU A 819 -31.59 24.15 -9.57
C LEU A 819 -31.06 25.58 -9.41
N LEU A 820 -30.74 26.30 -10.48
CA LEU A 820 -30.31 27.69 -10.39
C LEU A 820 -31.48 28.68 -10.43
N ASN A 821 -32.51 28.37 -11.23
CA ASN A 821 -33.60 29.30 -11.55
C ASN A 821 -34.81 29.24 -10.58
N ASN A 822 -35.07 28.11 -9.94
CA ASN A 822 -36.18 27.92 -8.97
C ASN A 822 -35.67 27.96 -7.54
#